data_AF-A0A6G9CM02-F1
#
_entry.id   AF-A0A6G9CM02-F1
#
_cell.length_a   1.000
_cell.length_b   1.000
_cell.length_c   1.000
_cell.angle_alpha   90.00
_cell.angle_beta   90.00
_cell.angle_gamma   90.00
#
_symmetry.space_group_name_H-M   'P 1'
#
loop_
_entity.id
_entity.type
_entity.pdbx_description
1 polymer ?
#
loop_
_entity_poly.entity_id
_entity_poly.type
_entity_poly.pdbx_seq_one_letter_code
_entity_poly.pdbx_strand_id
1 'polypeptide(L)'
;MPLQSQSETEQSFGIPSVFLRSAHAPAPRTLIDIVRASAEANPEAPAIDDGDTTLSYSELLDEIALGARWLSDAGVGAGDRVGIRMPSGSRSLYVAILSILAAGAAYVPVDADDPEERAELVFGEAQVAAIITGDGIQPGTAPKRLEHPPVREPEPEDDAWIIFTSGSTGTPKGVAVTHLNAAAFVDAEARMFLQDEPIGPGDRVLAGLSVAFDASCEEMWLAWRHGACLVPAPRSLVRSGMDLGPWLVSRDVSIVSTVPTLASLWPAEALEAVRLLIFGGEACPPELAERLAVEGREVWNTYGPTEATVVACGALMDGKSPVSIGLPLDGWDLAVVDAQSNPVAVGEVGELVIGGVGLARYLDPAKDAEKYASMPSLGWERAYRSGDLVRLETTGLMFQGRADDQVKLGGRRIELGEVDNALQNLPGVSGAAAAVKKTAAGNQLLVGYIASTDPDFDLKAAHALLSEQLPAALVPRLALMDELPTRTSGKVDRNALPWPLPGAGEDAGGRVGPRRHRRLGCRSVGIDPGSPDHRTRRRLLRSGRRIPLCCSVGDRPARAVPRSDRRTTLRPSTVGIARRISRRIGTHRNCGAAHRRSNTLENSAGADRRHRSTHDAHRTAVGDVAGDREQRPRLVRRRQLGTHGLVVVDPVGVHRVHHADRPYDHRRRRGAPAPTQVGTRNVPARW
;
A
#
# COMPACT_ATOMS: atom_id res chain seq x y z
N MET A 1 7.29 0.68 -47.11
CA MET A 1 7.95 1.99 -46.92
C MET A 1 9.39 1.73 -46.46
N PRO A 2 10.36 2.59 -46.76
CA PRO A 2 11.72 2.42 -46.23
C PRO A 2 11.71 2.61 -44.71
N LEU A 3 12.65 1.98 -44.01
CA LEU A 3 12.88 2.30 -42.60
C LEU A 3 13.56 3.68 -42.53
N GLN A 4 12.94 4.64 -41.85
CA GLN A 4 13.65 5.83 -41.39
C GLN A 4 14.61 5.42 -40.27
N SER A 5 15.84 5.93 -40.31
CA SER A 5 16.83 5.68 -39.28
C SER A 5 16.42 6.33 -37.96
N GLN A 6 16.66 5.64 -36.83
CA GLN A 6 16.32 6.10 -35.47
C GLN A 6 16.88 7.50 -35.14
N SER A 7 17.94 7.94 -35.83
CA SER A 7 18.52 9.28 -35.73
C SER A 7 17.65 10.42 -36.28
N GLU A 8 16.63 10.16 -37.09
CA GLU A 8 15.71 11.22 -37.57
C GLU A 8 14.66 11.60 -36.51
N THR A 9 14.36 10.70 -35.55
CA THR A 9 13.39 10.96 -34.48
C THR A 9 13.98 11.87 -33.39
N GLU A 10 15.31 11.89 -33.23
CA GLU A 10 16.04 12.60 -32.17
C GLU A 10 15.91 14.13 -32.19
N GLN A 11 15.33 14.71 -33.25
CA GLN A 11 15.19 16.17 -33.40
C GLN A 11 13.73 16.66 -33.46
N SER A 12 12.73 15.79 -33.46
CA SER A 12 11.36 16.19 -33.85
C SER A 12 10.60 17.03 -32.81
N PHE A 13 10.92 16.91 -31.51
CA PHE A 13 10.15 17.54 -30.42
C PHE A 13 11.01 18.21 -29.33
N GLY A 14 12.35 18.21 -29.45
CA GLY A 14 13.24 18.84 -28.47
C GLY A 14 13.43 18.10 -27.13
N ILE A 15 12.75 16.97 -26.91
CA ILE A 15 12.96 16.09 -25.76
C ILE A 15 14.27 15.28 -25.96
N PRO A 16 15.21 15.23 -25.00
CA PRO A 16 16.40 14.40 -25.12
C PRO A 16 16.05 12.90 -25.16
N SER A 17 16.65 12.13 -26.09
CA SER A 17 16.26 10.74 -26.36
C SER A 17 16.40 9.77 -25.17
N VAL A 18 17.23 10.10 -24.17
CA VAL A 18 17.32 9.33 -22.90
C VAL A 18 16.00 9.35 -22.09
N PHE A 19 15.12 10.32 -22.34
CA PHE A 19 13.79 10.40 -21.72
C PHE A 19 12.67 9.75 -22.55
N LEU A 20 12.97 9.20 -23.73
CA LEU A 20 12.01 8.55 -24.64
C LEU A 20 12.30 7.05 -24.73
N ARG A 21 11.68 6.25 -23.87
CA ARG A 21 12.00 4.82 -23.70
C ARG A 21 10.81 3.88 -23.88
N SER A 22 9.65 4.35 -24.34
CA SER A 22 8.52 3.51 -24.78
C SER A 22 8.89 2.41 -25.78
N ALA A 23 9.81 2.70 -26.70
CA ALA A 23 10.36 1.72 -27.65
C ALA A 23 11.15 0.55 -27.02
N HIS A 24 11.42 0.59 -25.70
CA HIS A 24 12.12 -0.45 -24.94
C HIS A 24 11.19 -1.25 -24.00
N ALA A 25 9.87 -1.04 -24.09
CA ALA A 25 8.88 -1.69 -23.25
C ALA A 25 9.07 -3.23 -23.20
N PRO A 26 8.96 -3.86 -22.02
CA PRO A 26 8.98 -5.31 -21.91
C PRO A 26 7.89 -6.01 -22.73
N ALA A 27 8.08 -7.29 -23.02
CA ALA A 27 7.11 -8.09 -23.77
C ALA A 27 5.80 -8.26 -22.97
N PRO A 28 4.62 -8.09 -23.60
CA PRO A 28 3.32 -8.32 -22.96
C PRO A 28 3.20 -9.71 -22.33
N ARG A 29 2.76 -9.74 -21.06
CA ARG A 29 2.49 -10.93 -20.24
C ARG A 29 1.56 -10.55 -19.09
N THR A 30 1.07 -11.53 -18.33
CA THR A 30 0.36 -11.27 -17.07
C THR A 30 1.28 -11.32 -15.86
N LEU A 31 0.79 -10.81 -14.72
CA LEU A 31 1.47 -10.94 -13.43
C LEU A 31 1.52 -12.41 -12.95
N ILE A 32 0.54 -13.22 -13.33
CA ILE A 32 0.52 -14.66 -13.00
C ILE A 32 1.61 -15.41 -13.78
N ASP A 33 1.93 -14.98 -15.01
CA ASP A 33 3.09 -15.51 -15.76
C ASP A 33 4.43 -15.16 -15.11
N ILE A 34 4.50 -14.10 -14.30
CA ILE A 34 5.69 -13.76 -13.51
C ILE A 34 5.84 -14.76 -12.35
N VAL A 35 4.79 -14.98 -11.55
CA VAL A 35 4.82 -15.96 -10.45
C VAL A 35 5.10 -17.38 -10.97
N ARG A 36 4.46 -17.78 -12.07
CA ARG A 36 4.67 -19.09 -12.71
C ARG A 36 6.12 -19.30 -13.15
N ALA A 37 6.72 -18.31 -13.81
CA ALA A 37 8.12 -18.41 -14.25
C ALA A 37 9.10 -18.52 -13.07
N SER A 38 8.88 -17.73 -12.01
CA SER A 38 9.69 -17.81 -10.78
C SER A 38 9.54 -19.15 -10.06
N ALA A 39 8.34 -19.73 -10.08
CA ALA A 39 8.04 -21.04 -9.50
C ALA A 39 8.58 -22.22 -10.33
N GLU A 40 8.61 -22.11 -11.66
CA GLU A 40 9.26 -23.11 -12.53
C GLU A 40 10.77 -23.14 -12.30
N ALA A 41 11.39 -21.97 -12.13
CA ALA A 41 12.82 -21.85 -11.85
C ALA A 41 13.20 -22.23 -10.40
N ASN A 42 12.36 -21.91 -9.41
CA ASN A 42 12.68 -21.99 -7.99
C ASN A 42 11.58 -22.63 -7.12
N PRO A 43 11.05 -23.83 -7.47
CA PRO A 43 9.83 -24.37 -6.86
C PRO A 43 9.90 -24.50 -5.33
N GLU A 44 11.05 -24.97 -4.82
CA GLU A 44 11.27 -25.21 -3.39
C GLU A 44 11.83 -23.99 -2.63
N ALA A 45 12.00 -22.84 -3.29
CA ALA A 45 12.43 -21.61 -2.64
C ALA A 45 11.26 -20.97 -1.86
N PRO A 46 11.52 -20.27 -0.74
CA PRO A 46 10.47 -19.64 0.04
C PRO A 46 9.89 -18.42 -0.69
N ALA A 47 8.61 -18.49 -1.07
CA ALA A 47 7.93 -17.41 -1.81
C ALA A 47 7.31 -16.35 -0.88
N ILE A 48 6.81 -16.78 0.28
CA ILE A 48 6.26 -15.89 1.31
C ILE A 48 6.45 -16.47 2.71
N ASP A 49 6.84 -15.62 3.65
CA ASP A 49 7.13 -15.98 5.05
C ASP A 49 6.49 -14.96 6.01
N ASP A 50 5.28 -15.24 6.51
CA ASP A 50 4.68 -14.43 7.60
C ASP A 50 5.38 -14.66 8.95
N GLY A 51 6.26 -15.66 9.01
CA GLY A 51 7.11 -15.93 10.15
C GLY A 51 6.46 -16.74 11.27
N ASP A 52 5.20 -17.18 11.09
CA ASP A 52 4.59 -18.37 11.71
C ASP A 52 4.55 -19.53 10.69
N THR A 53 4.35 -19.24 9.41
CA THR A 53 4.35 -20.16 8.27
C THR A 53 5.09 -19.57 7.06
N THR A 54 5.99 -20.36 6.49
CA THR A 54 6.59 -20.12 5.17
C THR A 54 5.90 -21.02 4.14
N LEU A 55 5.64 -20.50 2.92
CA LEU A 55 5.30 -21.32 1.75
C LEU A 55 6.44 -21.30 0.73
N SER A 56 6.67 -22.43 0.07
CA SER A 56 7.47 -22.47 -1.16
C SER A 56 6.74 -21.82 -2.36
N TYR A 57 7.42 -21.64 -3.48
CA TYR A 57 6.75 -21.26 -4.74
C TYR A 57 5.81 -22.36 -5.26
N SER A 58 6.16 -23.64 -5.08
CA SER A 58 5.31 -24.77 -5.44
C SER A 58 4.01 -24.80 -4.61
N GLU A 59 4.11 -24.62 -3.28
CA GLU A 59 2.96 -24.54 -2.38
C GLU A 59 2.12 -23.28 -2.62
N LEU A 60 2.76 -22.13 -2.94
CA LEU A 60 2.05 -20.90 -3.27
C LEU A 60 1.22 -21.05 -4.56
N LEU A 61 1.74 -21.73 -5.60
CA LEU A 61 0.96 -22.01 -6.81
C LEU A 61 -0.26 -22.91 -6.54
N ASP A 62 -0.14 -23.92 -5.68
CA ASP A 62 -1.26 -24.78 -5.31
C ASP A 62 -2.33 -24.01 -4.50
N GLU A 63 -1.92 -23.18 -3.53
CA GLU A 63 -2.82 -22.32 -2.74
C GLU A 63 -3.58 -21.31 -3.62
N ILE A 64 -2.93 -20.61 -4.56
CA ILE A 64 -3.63 -19.65 -5.44
C ILE A 64 -4.53 -20.35 -6.45
N ALA A 65 -4.18 -21.57 -6.89
CA ALA A 65 -5.04 -22.38 -7.75
C ALA A 65 -6.28 -22.88 -6.99
N LEU A 66 -6.17 -23.17 -5.69
CA LEU A 66 -7.31 -23.46 -4.82
C LEU A 66 -8.18 -22.22 -4.60
N GLY A 67 -7.57 -21.06 -4.33
CA GLY A 67 -8.27 -19.79 -4.14
C GLY A 67 -9.02 -19.33 -5.40
N ALA A 68 -8.42 -19.46 -6.59
CA ALA A 68 -9.08 -19.14 -7.86
C ALA A 68 -10.29 -20.05 -8.14
N ARG A 69 -10.20 -21.36 -7.80
CA ARG A 69 -11.35 -22.28 -7.87
C ARG A 69 -12.46 -21.88 -6.89
N TRP A 70 -12.11 -21.53 -5.66
CA TRP A 70 -13.07 -21.06 -4.65
C TRP A 70 -13.78 -19.76 -5.06
N LEU A 71 -13.07 -18.83 -5.71
CA LEU A 71 -13.65 -17.63 -6.30
C LEU A 71 -14.61 -17.96 -7.46
N SER A 72 -14.23 -18.90 -8.33
CA SER A 72 -15.08 -19.42 -9.40
C SER A 72 -16.36 -20.08 -8.85
N ASP A 73 -16.26 -20.88 -7.79
CA ASP A 73 -17.42 -21.50 -7.12
C ASP A 73 -18.33 -20.45 -6.43
N ALA A 74 -17.75 -19.33 -5.99
CA ALA A 74 -18.50 -18.16 -5.50
C ALA A 74 -19.10 -17.29 -6.62
N GLY A 75 -18.80 -17.60 -7.89
CA GLY A 75 -19.34 -16.94 -9.07
C GLY A 75 -18.55 -15.74 -9.60
N VAL A 76 -17.31 -15.54 -9.12
CA VAL A 76 -16.34 -14.55 -9.63
C VAL A 76 -15.59 -15.14 -10.84
N GLY A 77 -15.21 -14.31 -11.80
CA GLY A 77 -14.41 -14.74 -12.96
C GLY A 77 -13.83 -13.57 -13.74
N ALA A 78 -13.46 -13.79 -15.00
CA ALA A 78 -12.67 -12.83 -15.75
C ALA A 78 -13.40 -11.49 -15.97
N GLY A 79 -12.67 -10.38 -15.76
CA GLY A 79 -13.18 -9.02 -15.84
C GLY A 79 -13.99 -8.54 -14.62
N ASP A 80 -14.13 -9.37 -13.58
CA ASP A 80 -14.69 -8.93 -12.30
C ASP A 80 -13.70 -8.12 -11.47
N ARG A 81 -14.25 -7.43 -10.47
CA ARG A 81 -13.49 -6.66 -9.48
C ARG A 81 -13.84 -7.20 -8.10
N VAL A 82 -12.84 -7.57 -7.31
CA VAL A 82 -13.01 -8.16 -5.99
C VAL A 82 -12.45 -7.22 -4.93
N GLY A 83 -13.31 -6.77 -4.01
CA GLY A 83 -12.88 -6.01 -2.86
C GLY A 83 -12.02 -6.87 -1.93
N ILE A 84 -10.92 -6.34 -1.41
CA ILE A 84 -10.19 -6.97 -0.31
C ILE A 84 -10.23 -6.04 0.89
N ARG A 85 -10.67 -6.55 2.05
CA ARG A 85 -10.56 -5.86 3.34
C ARG A 85 -9.98 -6.80 4.38
N MET A 86 -8.65 -6.84 4.41
CA MET A 86 -7.83 -7.69 5.29
C MET A 86 -6.67 -6.86 5.86
N PRO A 87 -6.16 -7.18 7.07
CA PRO A 87 -5.02 -6.46 7.63
C PRO A 87 -3.75 -6.63 6.78
N SER A 88 -3.14 -5.51 6.41
CA SER A 88 -1.80 -5.47 5.81
C SER A 88 -0.77 -6.21 6.68
N GLY A 89 0.15 -6.94 6.05
CA GLY A 89 1.14 -7.75 6.77
C GLY A 89 0.67 -9.15 7.19
N SER A 90 -0.25 -9.78 6.44
CA SER A 90 -0.71 -11.16 6.67
C SER A 90 -0.60 -12.01 5.40
N ARG A 91 -0.09 -13.25 5.46
CA ARG A 91 0.07 -14.14 4.28
C ARG A 91 -1.21 -14.32 3.47
N SER A 92 -2.35 -14.48 4.16
CA SER A 92 -3.66 -14.70 3.54
C SER A 92 -4.10 -13.54 2.63
N LEU A 93 -3.67 -12.31 2.90
CA LEU A 93 -3.91 -11.16 2.02
C LEU A 93 -3.19 -11.32 0.67
N TYR A 94 -1.92 -11.68 0.68
CA TYR A 94 -1.11 -11.88 -0.54
C TYR A 94 -1.58 -13.10 -1.35
N VAL A 95 -1.96 -14.19 -0.67
CA VAL A 95 -2.60 -15.36 -1.31
C VAL A 95 -3.95 -14.97 -1.93
N ALA A 96 -4.76 -14.14 -1.26
CA ALA A 96 -6.03 -13.66 -1.82
C ALA A 96 -5.81 -12.77 -3.06
N ILE A 97 -4.85 -11.84 -3.04
CA ILE A 97 -4.47 -11.02 -4.19
C ILE A 97 -4.12 -11.92 -5.39
N LEU A 98 -3.19 -12.86 -5.22
CA LEU A 98 -2.77 -13.77 -6.29
C LEU A 98 -3.91 -14.70 -6.75
N SER A 99 -4.81 -15.11 -5.86
CA SER A 99 -6.00 -15.92 -6.21
C SER A 99 -7.01 -15.15 -7.07
N ILE A 100 -7.19 -13.85 -6.81
CA ILE A 100 -8.05 -12.96 -7.59
C ILE A 100 -7.50 -12.78 -9.01
N LEU A 101 -6.20 -12.48 -9.12
CA LEU A 101 -5.50 -12.37 -10.40
C LEU A 101 -5.53 -13.69 -11.19
N ALA A 102 -5.35 -14.84 -10.51
CA ALA A 102 -5.44 -16.16 -11.12
C ALA A 102 -6.87 -16.57 -11.56
N ALA A 103 -7.91 -15.87 -11.09
CA ALA A 103 -9.29 -16.01 -11.56
C ALA A 103 -9.64 -15.06 -12.72
N GLY A 104 -8.68 -14.28 -13.24
CA GLY A 104 -8.88 -13.27 -14.28
C GLY A 104 -9.56 -11.98 -13.78
N ALA A 105 -9.63 -11.78 -12.46
CA ALA A 105 -10.30 -10.65 -11.84
C ALA A 105 -9.30 -9.63 -11.27
N ALA A 106 -9.72 -8.37 -11.19
CA ALA A 106 -8.93 -7.31 -10.58
C ALA A 106 -9.17 -7.23 -9.06
N TYR A 107 -8.13 -6.96 -8.27
CA TYR A 107 -8.32 -6.69 -6.85
C TYR A 107 -8.52 -5.19 -6.56
N VAL A 108 -9.38 -4.89 -5.58
CA VAL A 108 -9.69 -3.53 -5.12
C VAL A 108 -9.42 -3.46 -3.61
N PRO A 109 -8.25 -2.96 -3.17
CA PRO A 109 -7.82 -3.05 -1.78
C PRO A 109 -8.35 -1.88 -0.92
N VAL A 110 -8.79 -2.21 0.29
CA VAL A 110 -9.00 -1.27 1.41
C VAL A 110 -8.35 -1.88 2.65
N ASP A 111 -7.55 -1.13 3.40
CA ASP A 111 -6.93 -1.68 4.60
C ASP A 111 -8.01 -1.98 5.66
N ALA A 112 -7.90 -3.08 6.39
CA ALA A 112 -8.81 -3.37 7.51
C ALA A 112 -8.65 -2.36 8.67
N ASP A 113 -7.61 -1.54 8.63
CA ASP A 113 -7.38 -0.38 9.49
C ASP A 113 -8.17 0.89 9.11
N ASP A 114 -8.81 0.95 7.92
CA ASP A 114 -9.58 2.12 7.46
C ASP A 114 -11.09 2.00 7.80
N PRO A 115 -11.82 3.14 7.92
CA PRO A 115 -13.25 3.17 8.27
C PRO A 115 -14.15 2.30 7.38
N GLU A 116 -15.27 1.83 7.94
CA GLU A 116 -16.25 1.01 7.21
C GLU A 116 -16.86 1.81 6.06
N GLU A 117 -17.19 3.07 6.34
CA GLU A 117 -17.72 4.07 5.43
C GLU A 117 -16.78 4.32 4.24
N ARG A 118 -15.46 4.29 4.47
CA ARG A 118 -14.44 4.39 3.41
C ARG A 118 -14.44 3.15 2.52
N ALA A 119 -14.66 1.96 3.10
CA ALA A 119 -14.75 0.70 2.37
C ALA A 119 -16.06 0.61 1.55
N GLU A 120 -17.20 0.99 2.14
CA GLU A 120 -18.49 1.11 1.43
C GLU A 120 -18.38 2.04 0.21
N LEU A 121 -17.69 3.18 0.35
CA LEU A 121 -17.43 4.10 -0.77
C LEU A 121 -16.51 3.50 -1.84
N VAL A 122 -15.38 2.87 -1.49
CA VAL A 122 -14.49 2.21 -2.48
C VAL A 122 -15.23 1.12 -3.22
N PHE A 123 -15.85 0.19 -2.49
CA PHE A 123 -16.52 -0.96 -3.08
C PHE A 123 -17.76 -0.52 -3.86
N GLY A 124 -18.45 0.53 -3.42
CA GLY A 124 -19.54 1.19 -4.14
C GLY A 124 -19.10 1.74 -5.50
N GLU A 125 -18.15 2.67 -5.53
CA GLU A 125 -17.63 3.28 -6.76
C GLU A 125 -16.98 2.24 -7.69
N ALA A 126 -16.26 1.26 -7.13
CA ALA A 126 -15.66 0.18 -7.89
C ALA A 126 -16.68 -0.84 -8.44
N GLN A 127 -17.92 -0.89 -7.92
CA GLN A 127 -18.92 -1.91 -8.28
C GLN A 127 -18.32 -3.33 -8.23
N VAL A 128 -17.82 -3.75 -7.05
CA VAL A 128 -17.17 -5.05 -6.86
C VAL A 128 -18.18 -6.21 -6.87
N ALA A 129 -17.81 -7.35 -7.44
CA ALA A 129 -18.65 -8.55 -7.49
C ALA A 129 -18.73 -9.28 -6.14
N ALA A 130 -17.61 -9.29 -5.41
CA ALA A 130 -17.47 -9.89 -4.08
C ALA A 130 -16.49 -9.08 -3.22
N ILE A 131 -16.49 -9.32 -1.90
CA ILE A 131 -15.53 -8.75 -0.94
C ILE A 131 -14.90 -9.90 -0.15
N ILE A 132 -13.57 -10.00 -0.13
CA ILE A 132 -12.82 -10.95 0.70
C ILE A 132 -12.40 -10.28 2.01
N THR A 133 -12.64 -10.99 3.12
CA THR A 133 -12.33 -10.58 4.48
C THR A 133 -11.63 -11.71 5.24
N GLY A 134 -11.15 -11.44 6.46
CA GLY A 134 -10.59 -12.49 7.33
C GLY A 134 -11.60 -13.59 7.71
N ASP A 135 -12.91 -13.32 7.62
CA ASP A 135 -14.00 -14.28 7.87
C ASP A 135 -14.47 -15.00 6.58
N GLY A 136 -13.83 -14.75 5.44
CA GLY A 136 -14.16 -15.31 4.13
C GLY A 136 -14.80 -14.30 3.17
N ILE A 137 -15.55 -14.82 2.18
CA ILE A 137 -16.15 -14.05 1.09
C ILE A 137 -17.55 -13.54 1.43
N GLN A 138 -17.82 -12.30 1.06
CA GLN A 138 -19.09 -11.60 1.23
C GLN A 138 -19.62 -11.10 -0.12
N PRO A 139 -20.94 -10.93 -0.30
CA PRO A 139 -21.50 -10.34 -1.51
C PRO A 139 -20.96 -8.93 -1.75
N GLY A 140 -20.63 -8.62 -3.01
CA GLY A 140 -20.21 -7.28 -3.40
C GLY A 140 -21.36 -6.30 -3.63
N THR A 141 -21.01 -5.13 -4.14
CA THR A 141 -21.91 -4.01 -4.46
C THR A 141 -22.47 -4.05 -5.88
N ALA A 142 -21.87 -4.84 -6.77
CA ALA A 142 -22.27 -4.94 -8.17
C ALA A 142 -23.72 -5.47 -8.33
N PRO A 143 -24.47 -5.01 -9.35
CA PRO A 143 -25.76 -5.59 -9.69
C PRO A 143 -25.63 -7.09 -9.99
N LYS A 144 -26.54 -7.89 -9.43
CA LYS A 144 -26.58 -9.33 -9.70
C LYS A 144 -26.76 -9.59 -11.19
N ARG A 145 -25.76 -10.24 -11.80
CA ARG A 145 -25.82 -10.69 -13.20
C ARG A 145 -26.77 -11.88 -13.34
N LEU A 146 -27.31 -12.04 -14.54
CA LEU A 146 -28.13 -13.20 -14.92
C LEU A 146 -27.27 -14.40 -15.39
N GLU A 147 -26.03 -14.12 -15.81
CA GLU A 147 -25.06 -15.09 -16.29
C GLU A 147 -23.76 -14.92 -15.50
N HIS A 148 -23.05 -16.04 -15.27
CA HIS A 148 -21.75 -16.02 -14.62
C HIS A 148 -20.67 -15.48 -15.58
N PRO A 149 -19.63 -14.79 -15.06
CA PRO A 149 -18.46 -14.41 -15.85
C PRO A 149 -17.75 -15.67 -16.42
N PRO A 150 -17.01 -15.54 -17.54
CA PRO A 150 -16.21 -16.63 -18.05
C PRO A 150 -15.05 -16.95 -17.09
N VAL A 151 -14.87 -18.23 -16.79
CA VAL A 151 -13.71 -18.72 -16.05
C VAL A 151 -12.60 -18.97 -17.07
N ARG A 152 -11.68 -18.02 -17.21
CA ARG A 152 -10.49 -18.12 -18.06
C ARG A 152 -9.24 -17.62 -17.31
N GLU A 153 -8.08 -17.96 -17.85
CA GLU A 153 -6.80 -17.33 -17.50
C GLU A 153 -6.87 -15.81 -17.73
N PRO A 154 -6.11 -14.99 -16.98
CA PRO A 154 -5.96 -13.56 -17.26
C PRO A 154 -5.32 -13.31 -18.63
N GLU A 155 -5.67 -12.18 -19.24
CA GLU A 155 -5.09 -11.63 -20.48
C GLU A 155 -4.35 -10.31 -20.13
N PRO A 156 -3.31 -9.88 -20.90
CA PRO A 156 -2.57 -8.66 -20.59
C PRO A 156 -3.44 -7.40 -20.51
N GLU A 157 -4.52 -7.34 -21.29
CA GLU A 157 -5.45 -6.22 -21.35
C GLU A 157 -6.47 -6.19 -20.19
N ASP A 158 -6.56 -7.23 -19.35
CA ASP A 158 -7.42 -7.23 -18.17
C ASP A 158 -6.91 -6.28 -17.07
N ASP A 159 -7.82 -5.70 -16.29
CA ASP A 159 -7.48 -4.99 -15.05
C ASP A 159 -6.83 -5.97 -14.05
N ALA A 160 -5.63 -5.65 -13.57
CA ALA A 160 -4.96 -6.39 -12.50
C ALA A 160 -5.36 -5.83 -11.12
N TRP A 161 -5.36 -4.49 -10.97
CA TRP A 161 -5.75 -3.84 -9.72
C TRP A 161 -6.37 -2.48 -9.93
N ILE A 162 -7.16 -2.05 -8.95
CA ILE A 162 -7.77 -0.72 -8.92
C ILE A 162 -7.54 -0.08 -7.56
N ILE A 163 -6.73 0.98 -7.52
CA ILE A 163 -6.33 1.66 -6.29
C ILE A 163 -6.99 3.04 -6.24
N PHE A 164 -7.58 3.37 -5.09
CA PHE A 164 -8.43 4.56 -4.92
C PHE A 164 -7.69 5.72 -4.25
N THR A 165 -7.25 6.68 -5.06
CA THR A 165 -6.53 7.87 -4.59
C THR A 165 -7.48 8.92 -3.99
N SER A 166 -6.93 9.80 -3.15
CA SER A 166 -7.64 10.94 -2.54
C SER A 166 -8.22 11.89 -3.58
N GLY A 167 -9.33 12.54 -3.23
CA GLY A 167 -10.11 13.34 -4.17
C GLY A 167 -10.14 14.84 -3.88
N SER A 168 -9.70 15.67 -4.82
CA SER A 168 -9.91 17.12 -4.85
C SER A 168 -11.38 17.56 -4.71
N THR A 169 -12.34 16.68 -4.97
CA THR A 169 -13.79 16.89 -4.75
C THR A 169 -14.33 16.21 -3.48
N GLY A 170 -13.47 15.61 -2.67
CA GLY A 170 -13.83 14.71 -1.56
C GLY A 170 -14.23 13.29 -1.99
N THR A 171 -14.49 13.05 -3.29
CA THR A 171 -14.82 11.72 -3.82
C THR A 171 -13.54 10.94 -4.17
N PRO A 172 -13.32 9.74 -3.60
CA PRO A 172 -12.19 8.88 -3.95
C PRO A 172 -12.16 8.52 -5.44
N LYS A 173 -10.97 8.44 -6.04
CA LYS A 173 -10.78 8.24 -7.49
C LYS A 173 -10.13 6.89 -7.78
N GLY A 174 -10.86 5.95 -8.37
CA GLY A 174 -10.32 4.63 -8.75
C GLY A 174 -9.43 4.70 -9.99
N VAL A 175 -8.14 4.40 -9.84
CA VAL A 175 -7.16 4.22 -10.93
C VAL A 175 -7.02 2.73 -11.21
N ALA A 176 -7.41 2.30 -12.40
CA ALA A 176 -7.31 0.92 -12.88
C ALA A 176 -6.01 0.70 -13.67
N VAL A 177 -5.27 -0.34 -13.30
CA VAL A 177 -3.99 -0.73 -13.89
C VAL A 177 -4.15 -2.12 -14.50
N THR A 178 -3.83 -2.28 -15.78
CA THR A 178 -3.92 -3.57 -16.48
C THR A 178 -2.75 -4.48 -16.17
N HIS A 179 -2.89 -5.78 -16.47
CA HIS A 179 -1.80 -6.74 -16.43
C HIS A 179 -0.60 -6.31 -17.30
N LEU A 180 -0.84 -5.70 -18.46
CA LEU A 180 0.17 -5.14 -19.35
C LEU A 180 0.93 -3.99 -18.68
N ASN A 181 0.23 -3.01 -18.13
CA ASN A 181 0.86 -1.89 -17.40
C ASN A 181 1.73 -2.42 -16.25
N ALA A 182 1.16 -3.31 -15.43
CA ALA A 182 1.79 -3.82 -14.22
C ALA A 182 2.99 -4.74 -14.52
N ALA A 183 2.85 -5.69 -15.45
CA ALA A 183 3.95 -6.59 -15.81
C ALA A 183 5.09 -5.84 -16.50
N ALA A 184 4.79 -4.82 -17.31
CA ALA A 184 5.82 -3.95 -17.89
C ALA A 184 6.59 -3.16 -16.83
N PHE A 185 5.92 -2.68 -15.77
CA PHE A 185 6.57 -2.02 -14.63
C PHE A 185 7.55 -3.00 -13.96
N VAL A 186 7.07 -4.20 -13.61
CA VAL A 186 7.86 -5.22 -12.92
C VAL A 186 9.05 -5.73 -13.76
N ASP A 187 8.88 -5.96 -15.06
CA ASP A 187 9.96 -6.42 -15.94
C ASP A 187 10.94 -5.30 -16.38
N ALA A 188 10.62 -4.02 -16.13
CA ALA A 188 11.51 -2.88 -16.35
C ALA A 188 12.29 -2.50 -15.07
N GLU A 189 11.61 -2.43 -13.93
CA GLU A 189 12.22 -2.16 -12.61
C GLU A 189 13.28 -3.21 -12.24
N ALA A 190 13.02 -4.49 -12.55
CA ALA A 190 13.96 -5.60 -12.37
C ALA A 190 15.30 -5.45 -13.14
N ARG A 191 15.47 -4.41 -13.97
CA ARG A 191 16.70 -4.06 -14.71
C ARG A 191 17.47 -2.89 -14.09
N MET A 192 16.92 -2.24 -13.07
CA MET A 192 17.56 -1.10 -12.41
C MET A 192 18.59 -1.55 -11.38
N PHE A 193 18.15 -2.41 -10.46
CA PHE A 193 18.85 -2.66 -9.20
C PHE A 193 19.87 -3.79 -9.28
N LEU A 194 20.94 -3.69 -8.49
CA LEU A 194 21.85 -4.77 -8.13
C LEU A 194 22.41 -5.55 -9.35
N GLN A 195 22.78 -4.84 -10.42
CA GLN A 195 23.14 -5.50 -11.69
C GLN A 195 24.41 -6.37 -11.60
N ASP A 196 25.33 -6.05 -10.67
CA ASP A 196 26.53 -6.87 -10.40
C ASP A 196 26.27 -8.07 -9.47
N GLU A 197 25.27 -8.00 -8.59
CA GLU A 197 24.83 -9.10 -7.70
C GLU A 197 23.29 -9.23 -7.67
N PRO A 198 22.65 -9.76 -8.73
CA PRO A 198 21.19 -9.69 -8.90
C PRO A 198 20.37 -10.25 -7.72
N ILE A 199 19.15 -9.75 -7.58
CA ILE A 199 18.17 -10.27 -6.62
C ILE A 199 17.79 -11.71 -7.00
N GLY A 200 17.72 -12.60 -6.01
CA GLY A 200 17.44 -14.02 -6.24
C GLY A 200 16.84 -14.77 -5.03
N PRO A 201 16.74 -16.10 -5.08
CA PRO A 201 16.03 -16.91 -4.06
C PRO A 201 16.62 -16.94 -2.65
N GLY A 202 17.80 -16.32 -2.43
CA GLY A 202 18.36 -16.09 -1.10
C GLY A 202 17.89 -14.77 -0.47
N ASP A 203 17.28 -13.87 -1.24
CA ASP A 203 16.85 -12.56 -0.77
C ASP A 203 15.49 -12.58 -0.08
N ARG A 204 15.31 -11.60 0.81
CA ARG A 204 14.13 -11.44 1.66
C ARG A 204 13.69 -9.98 1.61
N VAL A 205 12.51 -9.75 1.05
CA VAL A 205 11.95 -8.42 0.76
C VAL A 205 10.92 -8.05 1.84
N LEU A 206 11.05 -6.86 2.42
CA LEU A 206 10.03 -6.29 3.31
C LEU A 206 8.69 -6.13 2.58
N ALA A 207 7.59 -6.60 3.19
CA ALA A 207 6.23 -6.19 2.82
C ALA A 207 5.58 -5.44 4.00
N GLY A 208 5.82 -4.14 4.11
CA GLY A 208 5.37 -3.28 5.21
C GLY A 208 4.42 -2.15 4.78
N LEU A 209 4.37 -1.80 3.50
CA LEU A 209 3.40 -0.84 2.99
C LEU A 209 1.99 -1.43 3.04
N SER A 210 0.98 -0.57 2.91
CA SER A 210 -0.42 -1.02 2.90
C SER A 210 -0.88 -1.25 1.47
N VAL A 211 -1.60 -2.35 1.26
CA VAL A 211 -2.14 -2.72 -0.05
C VAL A 211 -3.11 -1.70 -0.64
N ALA A 212 -3.65 -0.78 0.16
CA ALA A 212 -4.42 0.37 -0.31
C ALA A 212 -3.55 1.43 -1.04
N PHE A 213 -2.22 1.21 -1.13
CA PHE A 213 -1.26 2.06 -1.84
C PHE A 213 -0.46 1.21 -2.84
N ASP A 214 -0.28 1.77 -4.02
CA ASP A 214 0.41 1.19 -5.19
C ASP A 214 1.88 0.88 -4.94
N ALA A 215 2.57 1.63 -4.08
CA ALA A 215 3.94 1.32 -3.67
C ALA A 215 4.09 -0.07 -2.99
N SER A 216 3.01 -0.68 -2.48
CA SER A 216 3.07 -2.09 -2.03
C SER A 216 3.23 -3.10 -3.18
N CYS A 217 2.96 -2.71 -4.43
CA CYS A 217 3.26 -3.52 -5.60
C CYS A 217 4.76 -3.60 -5.87
N GLU A 218 5.55 -2.55 -5.55
CA GLU A 218 7.01 -2.57 -5.57
C GLU A 218 7.51 -3.69 -4.63
N GLU A 219 7.06 -3.70 -3.35
CA GLU A 219 7.38 -4.75 -2.37
C GLU A 219 7.01 -6.17 -2.84
N MET A 220 5.75 -6.37 -3.29
CA MET A 220 5.25 -7.69 -3.71
C MET A 220 5.98 -8.25 -4.93
N TRP A 221 6.12 -7.43 -5.98
CA TRP A 221 6.58 -7.92 -7.27
C TRP A 221 8.10 -7.94 -7.38
N LEU A 222 8.83 -7.08 -6.67
CA LEU A 222 10.30 -7.19 -6.55
C LEU A 222 10.71 -8.53 -5.92
N ALA A 223 9.92 -9.07 -4.98
CA ALA A 223 10.13 -10.42 -4.46
C ALA A 223 9.81 -11.49 -5.52
N TRP A 224 8.56 -11.52 -5.99
CA TRP A 224 8.07 -12.61 -6.85
C TRP A 224 8.64 -12.62 -8.27
N ARG A 225 9.20 -11.51 -8.76
CA ARG A 225 9.89 -11.42 -10.05
C ARG A 225 11.30 -12.03 -10.05
N HIS A 226 11.89 -12.21 -8.87
CA HIS A 226 13.26 -12.71 -8.70
C HIS A 226 13.35 -14.08 -8.03
N GLY A 227 12.21 -14.71 -7.71
CA GLY A 227 12.19 -15.94 -6.92
C GLY A 227 12.55 -15.73 -5.45
N ALA A 228 12.60 -14.48 -4.99
CA ALA A 228 12.94 -14.09 -3.62
C ALA A 228 11.74 -14.24 -2.67
N CYS A 229 11.98 -14.16 -1.37
CA CYS A 229 10.95 -14.33 -0.35
C CYS A 229 10.29 -13.00 0.03
N LEU A 230 8.97 -12.92 -0.08
CA LEU A 230 8.20 -11.79 0.48
C LEU A 230 8.00 -12.00 1.99
N VAL A 231 8.32 -10.99 2.82
CA VAL A 231 8.24 -11.07 4.29
C VAL A 231 7.25 -10.05 4.84
N PRO A 232 5.96 -10.42 5.05
CA PRO A 232 4.94 -9.55 5.63
C PRO A 232 5.30 -9.01 7.02
N ALA A 233 5.35 -7.69 7.15
CA ALA A 233 5.58 -7.01 8.42
C ALA A 233 4.25 -6.68 9.12
N PRO A 234 4.02 -7.14 10.36
CA PRO A 234 2.83 -6.81 11.14
C PRO A 234 2.60 -5.29 11.21
N ARG A 235 1.39 -4.84 10.84
CA ARG A 235 1.07 -3.41 10.65
C ARG A 235 1.32 -2.52 11.88
N SER A 236 1.29 -3.11 13.09
CA SER A 236 1.66 -2.47 14.34
C SER A 236 3.14 -2.07 14.42
N LEU A 237 4.05 -2.88 13.89
CA LEU A 237 5.49 -2.58 13.84
C LEU A 237 5.78 -1.47 12.83
N VAL A 238 5.16 -1.53 11.65
CA VAL A 238 5.29 -0.46 10.64
C VAL A 238 4.78 0.88 11.20
N ARG A 239 3.64 0.88 11.91
CA ARG A 239 3.11 2.05 12.62
C ARG A 239 4.01 2.57 13.75
N SER A 240 4.86 1.74 14.35
CA SER A 240 5.83 2.18 15.36
C SER A 240 7.00 2.96 14.74
N GLY A 241 7.39 2.61 13.51
CA GLY A 241 8.63 3.03 12.86
C GLY A 241 9.90 2.47 13.54
N MET A 242 10.10 2.79 14.82
CA MET A 242 11.29 2.44 15.61
C MET A 242 11.49 0.93 15.77
N ASP A 243 10.43 0.17 16.09
CA ASP A 243 10.54 -1.26 16.38
C ASP A 243 10.69 -2.12 15.11
N LEU A 244 10.45 -1.53 13.93
CA LEU A 244 10.62 -2.20 12.64
C LEU A 244 12.11 -2.44 12.32
N GLY A 245 13.02 -1.53 12.67
CA GLY A 245 14.46 -1.71 12.44
C GLY A 245 15.02 -3.01 13.05
N PRO A 246 14.85 -3.23 14.37
CA PRO A 246 15.22 -4.51 15.00
C PRO A 246 14.48 -5.73 14.43
N TRP A 247 13.27 -5.55 13.90
CA TRP A 247 12.52 -6.62 13.26
C TRP A 247 13.13 -7.04 11.91
N LEU A 248 13.61 -6.09 11.08
CA LEU A 248 14.31 -6.37 9.81
C LEU A 248 15.49 -7.32 10.05
N VAL A 249 16.32 -7.01 11.05
CA VAL A 249 17.45 -7.87 11.47
C VAL A 249 16.97 -9.23 11.98
N SER A 250 15.88 -9.29 12.75
CA SER A 250 15.33 -10.56 13.26
C SER A 250 14.69 -11.46 12.20
N ARG A 251 14.55 -10.97 10.97
CA ARG A 251 13.94 -11.65 9.83
C ARG A 251 14.86 -11.74 8.61
N ASP A 252 16.16 -11.44 8.78
CA ASP A 252 17.20 -11.49 7.75
C ASP A 252 16.81 -10.75 6.45
N VAL A 253 16.13 -9.59 6.58
CA VAL A 253 15.65 -8.82 5.42
C VAL A 253 16.84 -8.20 4.68
N SER A 254 17.01 -8.54 3.40
CA SER A 254 18.08 -8.03 2.53
C SER A 254 17.63 -6.89 1.62
N ILE A 255 16.32 -6.73 1.41
CA ILE A 255 15.75 -5.74 0.48
C ILE A 255 14.59 -5.00 1.12
N VAL A 256 14.59 -3.68 0.99
CA VAL A 256 13.58 -2.79 1.56
C VAL A 256 13.17 -1.74 0.53
N SER A 257 11.91 -1.74 0.10
CA SER A 257 11.25 -0.51 -0.34
C SER A 257 10.66 0.20 0.88
N THR A 258 10.78 1.51 0.95
CA THR A 258 10.15 2.31 1.99
C THR A 258 10.07 3.79 1.66
N VAL A 259 9.58 4.59 2.63
CA VAL A 259 9.50 6.05 2.53
C VAL A 259 10.67 6.68 3.32
N PRO A 260 11.31 7.75 2.82
CA PRO A 260 12.40 8.45 3.50
C PRO A 260 12.14 8.74 4.99
N THR A 261 10.92 9.18 5.35
CA THR A 261 10.54 9.44 6.75
C THR A 261 10.66 8.21 7.64
N LEU A 262 10.33 7.00 7.14
CA LEU A 262 10.39 5.77 7.94
C LEU A 262 11.84 5.31 8.13
N ALA A 263 12.65 5.32 7.06
CA ALA A 263 14.06 4.96 7.12
C ALA A 263 14.91 5.92 7.98
N SER A 264 14.47 7.19 8.13
CA SER A 264 15.09 8.15 9.03
C SER A 264 15.11 7.70 10.51
N LEU A 265 14.16 6.85 10.90
CA LEU A 265 14.00 6.35 12.27
C LEU A 265 14.92 5.18 12.61
N TRP A 266 15.46 4.48 11.61
CA TRP A 266 16.24 3.27 11.83
C TRP A 266 17.73 3.57 12.08
N PRO A 267 18.38 2.92 13.07
CA PRO A 267 19.84 2.98 13.22
C PRO A 267 20.52 2.27 12.04
N ALA A 268 21.77 2.62 11.73
CA ALA A 268 22.46 2.08 10.55
C ALA A 268 22.69 0.56 10.65
N GLU A 269 22.89 0.09 11.88
CA GLU A 269 23.04 -1.32 12.28
C GLU A 269 21.78 -2.14 12.00
N ALA A 270 20.58 -1.52 11.99
CA ALA A 270 19.34 -2.20 11.63
C ALA A 270 19.20 -2.46 10.11
N LEU A 271 20.11 -1.91 9.31
CA LEU A 271 20.17 -2.06 7.86
C LEU A 271 21.44 -2.79 7.39
N GLU A 272 22.26 -3.34 8.29
CA GLU A 272 23.56 -3.94 7.93
C GLU A 272 23.44 -5.10 6.93
N ALA A 273 22.35 -5.88 7.01
CA ALA A 273 22.03 -6.93 6.03
C ALA A 273 21.27 -6.43 4.77
N VAL A 274 20.76 -5.20 4.79
CA VAL A 274 19.99 -4.63 3.67
C VAL A 274 20.96 -4.14 2.60
N ARG A 275 21.00 -4.85 1.46
CA ARG A 275 21.88 -4.58 0.30
C ARG A 275 21.22 -3.72 -0.78
N LEU A 276 19.88 -3.65 -0.80
CA LEU A 276 19.10 -2.74 -1.62
C LEU A 276 18.06 -2.00 -0.78
N LEU A 277 18.10 -0.67 -0.83
CA LEU A 277 17.15 0.21 -0.16
C LEU A 277 16.53 1.18 -1.18
N ILE A 278 15.24 1.04 -1.44
CA ILE A 278 14.50 1.88 -2.37
C ILE A 278 13.69 2.91 -1.58
N PHE A 279 13.72 4.17 -2.02
CA PHE A 279 12.90 5.25 -1.49
C PHE A 279 11.90 5.74 -2.52
N GLY A 280 10.62 5.56 -2.21
CA GLY A 280 9.50 6.09 -2.99
C GLY A 280 8.60 7.02 -2.18
N GLY A 281 7.62 7.62 -2.86
CA GLY A 281 6.49 8.34 -2.24
C GLY A 281 6.78 9.69 -1.57
N GLU A 282 8.03 10.03 -1.23
CA GLU A 282 8.44 11.32 -0.65
C GLU A 282 9.75 11.83 -1.29
N ALA A 283 10.07 13.12 -1.08
CA ALA A 283 11.40 13.62 -1.43
C ALA A 283 12.43 13.18 -0.38
N CYS A 284 13.44 12.41 -0.79
CA CYS A 284 14.53 11.98 0.09
C CYS A 284 15.43 13.18 0.51
N PRO A 285 15.70 13.38 1.80
CA PRO A 285 16.69 14.36 2.27
C PRO A 285 18.13 13.96 1.85
N PRO A 286 18.97 14.90 1.36
CA PRO A 286 20.37 14.59 1.03
C PRO A 286 21.16 13.96 2.18
N GLU A 287 20.90 14.38 3.42
CA GLU A 287 21.55 13.87 4.64
C GLU A 287 21.13 12.43 4.96
N LEU A 288 19.94 12.00 4.51
CA LEU A 288 19.49 10.61 4.60
C LEU A 288 20.19 9.74 3.56
N ALA A 289 20.40 10.27 2.35
CA ALA A 289 21.17 9.64 1.30
C ALA A 289 22.64 9.45 1.72
N GLU A 290 23.31 10.52 2.18
CA GLU A 290 24.69 10.49 2.71
C GLU A 290 24.87 9.44 3.81
N ARG A 291 23.89 9.32 4.72
CA ARG A 291 23.93 8.35 5.83
C ARG A 291 23.79 6.89 5.40
N LEU A 292 23.10 6.60 4.29
CA LEU A 292 22.64 5.26 3.96
C LEU A 292 23.22 4.67 2.67
N ALA A 293 23.67 5.52 1.72
CA ALA A 293 24.41 5.11 0.52
C ALA A 293 25.88 4.80 0.88
N VAL A 294 26.08 3.62 1.45
CA VAL A 294 27.38 3.12 1.92
C VAL A 294 27.88 1.98 1.03
N GLU A 295 29.19 1.71 1.10
CA GLU A 295 29.80 0.58 0.39
C GLU A 295 29.08 -0.75 0.75
N GLY A 296 28.70 -1.52 -0.27
CA GLY A 296 27.91 -2.76 -0.11
C GLY A 296 26.38 -2.57 -0.09
N ARG A 297 25.85 -1.35 -0.21
CA ARG A 297 24.40 -1.10 -0.35
C ARG A 297 24.09 -0.16 -1.51
N GLU A 298 23.26 -0.62 -2.45
CA GLU A 298 22.59 0.26 -3.39
C GLU A 298 21.43 0.99 -2.71
N VAL A 299 21.35 2.32 -2.89
CA VAL A 299 20.22 3.12 -2.42
C VAL A 299 19.63 3.88 -3.59
N TRP A 300 18.37 3.61 -3.90
CA TRP A 300 17.66 4.19 -5.04
C TRP A 300 16.57 5.16 -4.57
N ASN A 301 16.31 6.19 -5.37
CA ASN A 301 15.20 7.12 -5.20
C ASN A 301 14.28 6.98 -6.42
N THR A 302 13.12 6.33 -6.24
CA THR A 302 12.12 6.06 -7.28
C THR A 302 10.99 7.09 -7.24
N TYR A 303 10.41 7.36 -8.40
CA TYR A 303 9.27 8.26 -8.55
C TYR A 303 8.26 7.66 -9.52
N GLY A 304 7.00 7.67 -9.11
CA GLY A 304 5.84 7.56 -9.99
C GLY A 304 4.59 8.13 -9.31
N PRO A 305 3.61 8.61 -10.09
CA PRO A 305 2.21 8.69 -9.68
C PRO A 305 1.50 7.37 -9.98
N THR A 306 0.45 7.05 -9.22
CA THR A 306 -0.41 5.86 -9.45
C THR A 306 -0.94 5.80 -10.88
N GLU A 307 -1.23 6.96 -11.46
CA GLU A 307 -1.67 7.11 -12.85
C GLU A 307 -0.66 6.66 -13.92
N ALA A 308 0.61 6.46 -13.56
CA ALA A 308 1.67 5.95 -14.43
C ALA A 308 2.28 4.62 -13.94
N THR A 309 1.54 3.89 -13.09
CA THR A 309 1.85 2.56 -12.56
C THR A 309 3.11 2.49 -11.69
N VAL A 310 2.96 2.84 -10.40
CA VAL A 310 3.94 2.68 -9.31
C VAL A 310 5.21 3.52 -9.48
N VAL A 311 6.09 3.17 -10.42
CA VAL A 311 7.35 3.86 -10.72
C VAL A 311 7.41 4.19 -12.22
N ALA A 312 7.80 5.42 -12.54
CA ALA A 312 8.02 5.92 -13.89
C ALA A 312 9.50 6.27 -14.16
N CYS A 313 10.25 6.66 -13.12
CA CYS A 313 11.70 6.88 -13.18
C CYS A 313 12.38 6.61 -11.83
N GLY A 314 13.71 6.47 -11.85
CA GLY A 314 14.50 6.44 -10.62
C GLY A 314 15.98 6.78 -10.82
N ALA A 315 16.66 7.08 -9.71
CA ALA A 315 18.09 7.36 -9.65
C ALA A 315 18.79 6.55 -8.55
N LEU A 316 19.96 5.99 -8.86
CA LEU A 316 20.92 5.51 -7.86
C LEU A 316 21.52 6.71 -7.13
N MET A 317 21.61 6.64 -5.80
CA MET A 317 22.20 7.69 -4.96
C MET A 317 23.60 7.27 -4.47
N ASP A 318 24.58 8.15 -4.63
CA ASP A 318 25.99 7.98 -4.25
C ASP A 318 26.35 8.60 -2.87
N GLY A 319 25.33 9.15 -2.20
CA GLY A 319 25.42 9.89 -0.94
C GLY A 319 26.06 11.29 -1.03
N LYS A 320 26.33 11.82 -2.23
CA LYS A 320 27.16 13.02 -2.45
C LYS A 320 26.57 13.98 -3.48
N SER A 321 25.95 13.43 -4.52
CA SER A 321 25.28 14.14 -5.59
C SER A 321 23.90 14.63 -5.14
N PRO A 322 23.36 15.72 -5.72
CA PRO A 322 22.00 16.18 -5.43
C PRO A 322 20.95 15.09 -5.71
N VAL A 323 19.99 14.92 -4.80
CA VAL A 323 18.94 13.89 -4.92
C VAL A 323 18.08 14.15 -6.16
N SER A 324 18.20 13.25 -7.14
CA SER A 324 17.45 13.24 -8.40
C SER A 324 16.31 12.22 -8.35
N ILE A 325 15.25 12.40 -9.15
CA ILE A 325 14.29 11.33 -9.47
C ILE A 325 14.69 10.58 -10.75
N GLY A 326 15.77 10.99 -11.41
CA GLY A 326 16.50 10.18 -12.39
C GLY A 326 15.87 10.07 -13.78
N LEU A 327 16.04 8.89 -14.37
CA LEU A 327 15.73 8.58 -15.77
C LEU A 327 14.58 7.55 -15.86
N PRO A 328 13.81 7.53 -16.96
CA PRO A 328 12.65 6.66 -17.08
C PRO A 328 12.98 5.17 -17.15
N LEU A 329 12.00 4.36 -16.73
CA LEU A 329 12.00 2.92 -16.94
C LEU A 329 11.94 2.55 -18.43
N ASP A 330 12.41 1.34 -18.76
CA ASP A 330 12.16 0.71 -20.07
C ASP A 330 10.64 0.63 -20.33
N GLY A 331 10.14 1.38 -21.32
CA GLY A 331 8.73 1.48 -21.66
C GLY A 331 8.03 2.80 -21.29
N TRP A 332 8.67 3.68 -20.53
CA TRP A 332 8.13 4.99 -20.15
C TRP A 332 8.74 6.11 -21.00
N ASP A 333 7.92 7.10 -21.34
CA ASP A 333 8.37 8.38 -21.92
C ASP A 333 8.14 9.51 -20.93
N LEU A 334 9.08 10.43 -20.80
CA LEU A 334 8.98 11.61 -19.93
C LEU A 334 9.29 12.88 -20.69
N ALA A 335 8.51 13.92 -20.44
CA ALA A 335 8.72 15.26 -20.98
C ALA A 335 8.53 16.31 -19.87
N VAL A 336 9.26 17.41 -19.96
CA VAL A 336 9.12 18.56 -19.06
C VAL A 336 8.62 19.73 -19.89
N VAL A 337 7.45 20.28 -19.58
CA VAL A 337 6.76 21.22 -20.46
C VAL A 337 6.43 22.57 -19.81
N ASP A 338 6.36 23.61 -20.65
CA ASP A 338 5.92 24.95 -20.27
C ASP A 338 4.39 25.05 -20.07
N ALA A 339 3.91 26.24 -19.72
CA ALA A 339 2.47 26.52 -19.56
C ALA A 339 1.67 26.47 -20.88
N GLN A 340 2.34 26.35 -22.03
CA GLN A 340 1.76 26.18 -23.36
C GLN A 340 1.84 24.72 -23.83
N SER A 341 2.42 23.83 -23.01
CA SER A 341 2.69 22.40 -23.29
C SER A 341 3.77 22.13 -24.34
N ASN A 342 4.71 23.05 -24.54
CA ASN A 342 5.94 22.82 -25.31
C ASN A 342 7.05 22.28 -24.39
N PRO A 343 7.93 21.37 -24.85
CA PRO A 343 9.12 20.96 -24.10
C PRO A 343 10.07 22.12 -23.76
N VAL A 344 10.55 22.13 -22.51
CA VAL A 344 11.53 23.11 -22.01
C VAL A 344 12.98 22.69 -22.32
N ALA A 345 13.92 23.63 -22.27
CA ALA A 345 15.33 23.33 -22.46
C ALA A 345 15.99 22.69 -21.21
N VAL A 346 17.16 22.07 -21.40
CA VAL A 346 17.99 21.59 -20.29
C VAL A 346 18.37 22.76 -19.37
N GLY A 347 18.20 22.57 -18.07
CA GLY A 347 18.35 23.57 -17.01
C GLY A 347 17.05 24.31 -16.65
N GLU A 348 15.99 24.19 -17.46
CA GLU A 348 14.70 24.86 -17.20
C GLU A 348 13.75 23.99 -16.35
N VAL A 349 12.76 24.65 -15.74
CA VAL A 349 11.73 24.04 -14.87
C VAL A 349 10.39 24.07 -15.58
N GLY A 350 9.69 22.94 -15.60
CA GLY A 350 8.34 22.81 -16.15
C GLY A 350 7.53 21.72 -15.45
N GLU A 351 6.33 21.45 -15.96
CA GLU A 351 5.49 20.34 -15.48
C GLU A 351 5.97 19.02 -16.08
N LEU A 352 6.04 17.96 -15.26
CA LEU A 352 6.35 16.62 -15.72
C LEU A 352 5.12 15.96 -16.38
N VAL A 353 5.27 15.58 -17.64
CA VAL A 353 4.29 14.81 -18.44
C VAL A 353 4.84 13.41 -18.69
N ILE A 354 3.97 12.41 -18.58
CA ILE A 354 4.33 10.98 -18.68
C ILE A 354 3.60 10.33 -19.85
N GLY A 355 4.30 9.49 -20.60
CA GLY A 355 3.81 8.66 -21.71
C GLY A 355 4.31 7.21 -21.62
N GLY A 356 3.93 6.39 -22.59
CA GLY A 356 4.39 4.99 -22.68
C GLY A 356 3.50 3.97 -21.95
N VAL A 357 4.04 2.77 -21.76
CA VAL A 357 3.28 1.56 -21.36
C VAL A 357 2.75 1.59 -19.92
N GLY A 358 3.29 2.45 -19.05
CA GLY A 358 2.83 2.60 -17.68
C GLY A 358 1.51 3.36 -17.49
N LEU A 359 0.99 4.01 -18.53
CA LEU A 359 -0.23 4.83 -18.38
C LEU A 359 -1.44 3.97 -18.04
N ALA A 360 -1.94 4.17 -16.83
CA ALA A 360 -3.16 3.58 -16.32
C ALA A 360 -4.42 4.29 -16.87
N ARG A 361 -5.59 3.99 -16.31
CA ARG A 361 -6.85 4.69 -16.61
C ARG A 361 -7.67 4.98 -15.36
N TYR A 362 -8.49 6.03 -15.37
CA TYR A 362 -9.50 6.22 -14.35
C TYR A 362 -10.75 5.35 -14.63
N LEU A 363 -11.46 4.91 -13.58
CA LEU A 363 -12.76 4.24 -13.73
C LEU A 363 -13.86 5.18 -14.25
N ASP A 364 -13.76 6.47 -13.92
CA ASP A 364 -14.59 7.56 -14.42
C ASP A 364 -14.09 7.98 -15.82
N PRO A 365 -14.83 7.74 -16.92
CA PRO A 365 -14.34 8.02 -18.27
C PRO A 365 -14.22 9.52 -18.57
N ALA A 366 -14.98 10.38 -17.88
CA ALA A 366 -14.88 11.83 -18.07
C ALA A 366 -13.59 12.36 -17.44
N LYS A 367 -13.23 11.85 -16.25
CA LYS A 367 -11.93 12.13 -15.63
C LYS A 367 -10.76 11.47 -16.36
N ASP A 368 -10.95 10.29 -16.95
CA ASP A 368 -9.92 9.67 -17.77
C ASP A 368 -9.54 10.57 -18.96
N ALA A 369 -10.53 11.04 -19.71
CA ALA A 369 -10.31 12.00 -20.80
C ALA A 369 -9.79 13.38 -20.33
N GLU A 370 -10.09 13.79 -19.08
CA GLU A 370 -9.56 15.03 -18.49
C GLU A 370 -8.06 14.91 -18.11
N LYS A 371 -7.62 13.75 -17.61
CA LYS A 371 -6.28 13.54 -17.06
C LYS A 371 -5.29 12.86 -18.02
N TYR A 372 -5.79 12.12 -19.00
CA TYR A 372 -5.02 11.40 -20.01
C TYR A 372 -5.41 11.87 -21.42
N ALA A 373 -5.05 13.12 -21.75
CA ALA A 373 -5.33 13.72 -23.05
C ALA A 373 -4.22 13.40 -24.07
N SER A 374 -4.49 13.60 -25.36
CA SER A 374 -3.43 13.65 -26.37
C SER A 374 -2.60 14.92 -26.22
N MET A 375 -1.30 14.84 -26.55
CA MET A 375 -0.39 15.98 -26.50
C MET A 375 0.39 16.10 -27.82
N PRO A 376 -0.20 16.75 -28.85
CA PRO A 376 0.40 16.83 -30.20
C PRO A 376 1.77 17.52 -30.26
N SER A 377 2.10 18.38 -29.30
CA SER A 377 3.42 19.01 -29.15
C SER A 377 4.54 18.02 -28.79
N LEU A 378 4.20 16.83 -28.30
CA LEU A 378 5.13 15.72 -28.03
C LEU A 378 4.96 14.57 -29.05
N GLY A 379 3.97 14.66 -29.94
CA GLY A 379 3.54 13.56 -30.80
C GLY A 379 2.78 12.42 -30.08
N TRP A 380 2.37 12.60 -28.81
CA TRP A 380 1.78 11.53 -28.00
C TRP A 380 0.25 11.47 -28.11
N GLU A 381 -0.30 10.29 -28.42
CA GLU A 381 -1.76 10.09 -28.52
C GLU A 381 -2.47 10.07 -27.15
N ARG A 382 -1.75 9.69 -26.08
CA ARG A 382 -2.21 9.71 -24.69
C ARG A 382 -1.04 10.09 -23.78
N ALA A 383 -1.24 11.08 -22.91
CA ALA A 383 -0.23 11.64 -22.02
C ALA A 383 -0.85 12.01 -20.67
N TYR A 384 -0.21 11.63 -19.56
CA TYR A 384 -0.63 12.01 -18.21
C TYR A 384 0.12 13.27 -17.73
N ARG A 385 -0.63 14.29 -17.31
CA ARG A 385 -0.10 15.51 -16.66
C ARG A 385 -0.03 15.30 -15.16
N SER A 386 1.17 15.28 -14.58
CA SER A 386 1.37 14.93 -13.18
C SER A 386 1.02 16.05 -12.19
N GLY A 387 1.08 17.31 -12.61
CA GLY A 387 1.10 18.48 -11.72
C GLY A 387 2.37 18.59 -10.84
N ASP A 388 3.35 17.70 -10.98
CA ASP A 388 4.66 17.82 -10.35
C ASP A 388 5.57 18.72 -11.20
N LEU A 389 6.30 19.63 -10.54
CA LEU A 389 7.26 20.53 -11.17
C LEU A 389 8.68 19.95 -11.03
N VAL A 390 9.40 19.87 -12.15
CA VAL A 390 10.75 19.30 -12.23
C VAL A 390 11.67 20.18 -13.06
N ARG A 391 12.97 20.16 -12.76
CA ARG A 391 14.02 20.71 -13.63
C ARG A 391 14.59 19.61 -14.52
N LEU A 392 14.75 19.89 -15.80
CA LEU A 392 15.32 18.97 -16.78
C LEU A 392 16.85 19.05 -16.75
N GLU A 393 17.56 17.98 -16.37
CA GLU A 393 19.01 17.85 -16.51
C GLU A 393 19.36 16.69 -17.46
N THR A 394 20.56 16.68 -18.04
CA THR A 394 21.00 15.57 -18.93
C THR A 394 21.20 14.23 -18.22
N THR A 395 21.33 14.24 -16.89
CA THR A 395 21.56 13.05 -16.06
C THR A 395 20.32 12.54 -15.33
N GLY A 396 19.19 13.25 -15.42
CA GLY A 396 17.94 12.90 -14.73
C GLY A 396 17.10 14.11 -14.34
N LEU A 397 15.85 13.88 -13.93
CA LEU A 397 14.96 14.96 -13.50
C LEU A 397 15.21 15.36 -12.04
N MET A 398 15.18 16.65 -11.75
CA MET A 398 15.33 17.18 -10.39
C MET A 398 13.97 17.69 -9.89
N PHE A 399 13.36 17.01 -8.93
CA PHE A 399 12.07 17.41 -8.36
C PHE A 399 12.13 18.79 -7.68
N GLN A 400 11.22 19.70 -8.04
CA GLN A 400 11.16 21.07 -7.48
C GLN A 400 9.93 21.30 -6.57
N GLY A 401 8.83 20.57 -6.78
CA GLY A 401 7.59 20.72 -6.00
C GLY A 401 6.35 20.34 -6.80
N ARG A 402 5.21 20.96 -6.48
CA ARG A 402 3.95 20.82 -7.23
C ARG A 402 3.43 22.16 -7.72
N ALA A 403 2.64 22.10 -8.79
CA ALA A 403 1.88 23.23 -9.34
C ALA A 403 0.53 23.45 -8.61
N ASP A 404 0.11 22.51 -7.77
CA ASP A 404 -1.14 22.53 -7.01
C ASP A 404 -0.91 22.39 -5.48
N ASP A 405 -2.01 22.34 -4.72
CA ASP A 405 -2.01 22.23 -3.25
C ASP A 405 -1.78 20.79 -2.71
N GLN A 406 -1.45 19.80 -3.54
CA GLN A 406 -1.23 18.43 -3.07
C GLN A 406 0.11 18.27 -2.35
N VAL A 407 0.16 17.36 -1.38
CA VAL A 407 1.35 17.08 -0.58
C VAL A 407 1.65 15.58 -0.52
N LYS A 408 2.92 15.24 -0.27
CA LYS A 408 3.41 13.87 -0.04
C LYS A 408 3.82 13.72 1.43
N LEU A 409 3.16 12.83 2.17
CA LEU A 409 3.38 12.62 3.61
C LEU A 409 3.22 11.15 4.02
N GLY A 410 4.22 10.57 4.66
CA GLY A 410 4.28 9.13 4.96
C GLY A 410 4.26 8.28 3.68
N GLY A 411 4.84 8.81 2.59
CA GLY A 411 4.76 8.26 1.22
C GLY A 411 3.43 8.47 0.50
N ARG A 412 2.42 9.03 1.16
CA ARG A 412 1.06 9.13 0.61
C ARG A 412 0.83 10.46 -0.08
N ARG A 413 0.25 10.43 -1.27
CA ARG A 413 -0.36 11.60 -1.92
C ARG A 413 -1.60 12.00 -1.11
N ILE A 414 -1.63 13.25 -0.63
CA ILE A 414 -2.74 13.82 0.14
C ILE A 414 -3.26 15.06 -0.58
N GLU A 415 -4.54 15.05 -0.92
CA GLU A 415 -5.28 16.24 -1.31
C GLU A 415 -5.61 17.04 -0.03
N LEU A 416 -4.94 18.17 0.22
CA LEU A 416 -5.24 19.00 1.40
C LEU A 416 -6.71 19.44 1.45
N GLY A 417 -7.35 19.60 0.28
CA GLY A 417 -8.78 19.91 0.16
C GLY A 417 -9.72 18.82 0.71
N GLU A 418 -9.33 17.55 0.76
CA GLU A 418 -10.14 16.49 1.39
C GLU A 418 -10.19 16.71 2.91
N VAL A 419 -9.04 17.05 3.49
CA VAL A 419 -8.88 17.35 4.92
C VAL A 419 -9.51 18.71 5.28
N ASP A 420 -9.37 19.73 4.42
CA ASP A 420 -10.06 21.03 4.55
C ASP A 420 -11.58 20.84 4.68
N ASN A 421 -12.18 20.06 3.77
CA ASN A 421 -13.61 19.78 3.78
C ASN A 421 -14.06 19.01 5.03
N ALA A 422 -13.30 17.99 5.46
CA ALA A 422 -13.61 17.25 6.69
C ALA A 422 -13.54 18.14 7.94
N LEU A 423 -12.51 19.00 8.05
CA LEU A 423 -12.38 19.98 9.13
C LEU A 423 -13.52 21.01 9.12
N GLN A 424 -13.89 21.52 7.94
CA GLN A 424 -14.92 22.54 7.76
C GLN A 424 -16.35 22.04 8.07
N ASN A 425 -16.58 20.72 7.97
CA ASN A 425 -17.84 20.06 8.30
C ASN A 425 -18.00 19.70 9.80
N LEU A 426 -17.00 19.98 10.64
CA LEU A 426 -17.10 19.74 12.09
C LEU A 426 -18.06 20.73 12.76
N PRO A 427 -18.92 20.28 13.70
CA PRO A 427 -19.82 21.17 14.44
C PRO A 427 -19.05 22.27 15.19
N GLY A 428 -19.45 23.53 14.98
CA GLY A 428 -18.84 24.71 15.64
C GLY A 428 -17.63 25.31 14.92
N VAL A 429 -17.16 24.75 13.82
CA VAL A 429 -16.06 25.34 13.03
C VAL A 429 -16.57 26.51 12.18
N SER A 430 -15.92 27.67 12.31
CA SER A 430 -16.21 28.87 11.50
C SER A 430 -15.28 29.01 10.29
N GLY A 431 -14.11 28.37 10.31
CA GLY A 431 -13.20 28.25 9.18
C GLY A 431 -12.12 27.19 9.43
N ALA A 432 -11.70 26.46 8.39
CA ALA A 432 -10.63 25.47 8.50
C ALA A 432 -9.58 25.55 7.38
N ALA A 433 -8.37 25.08 7.68
CA ALA A 433 -7.36 24.73 6.67
C ALA A 433 -6.38 23.68 7.19
N ALA A 434 -6.13 22.64 6.41
CA ALA A 434 -5.02 21.72 6.57
C ALA A 434 -3.75 22.26 5.90
N ALA A 435 -2.60 22.02 6.53
CA ALA A 435 -1.29 22.27 5.93
C ALA A 435 -0.25 21.30 6.48
N VAL A 436 0.77 20.99 5.67
CA VAL A 436 1.94 20.25 6.15
C VAL A 436 2.95 21.22 6.77
N LYS A 437 3.49 20.86 7.93
CA LYS A 437 4.47 21.64 8.70
C LYS A 437 5.62 20.73 9.11
N LYS A 438 6.82 21.30 9.29
CA LYS A 438 8.00 20.56 9.76
C LYS A 438 8.19 20.74 11.27
N THR A 439 8.57 19.67 11.95
CA THR A 439 9.05 19.71 13.34
C THR A 439 10.48 20.24 13.42
N ALA A 440 10.95 20.59 14.63
CA ALA A 440 12.37 20.89 14.88
C ALA A 440 13.31 19.71 14.55
N ALA A 441 12.79 18.47 14.47
CA ALA A 441 13.52 17.28 14.04
C ALA A 441 13.40 17.01 12.51
N GLY A 442 12.95 17.98 11.72
CA GLY A 442 12.78 17.86 10.26
C GLY A 442 11.52 17.12 9.81
N ASN A 443 11.05 16.14 10.60
CA ASN A 443 9.86 15.32 10.30
C ASN A 443 8.65 16.18 9.94
N GLN A 444 7.94 15.78 8.87
CA GLN A 444 6.71 16.41 8.41
C GLN A 444 5.50 15.99 9.27
N LEU A 445 4.51 16.89 9.40
CA LEU A 445 3.25 16.68 10.10
C LEU A 445 2.10 17.32 9.32
N LEU A 446 0.98 16.61 9.20
CA LEU A 446 -0.28 17.20 8.79
C LEU A 446 -0.91 17.92 10.00
N VAL A 447 -1.17 19.21 9.86
CA VAL A 447 -1.77 20.07 10.89
C VAL A 447 -3.07 20.65 10.36
N GLY A 448 -4.16 20.43 11.08
CA GLY A 448 -5.49 20.94 10.79
C GLY A 448 -5.77 22.16 11.65
N TYR A 449 -5.74 23.34 11.04
CA TYR A 449 -6.01 24.60 11.69
C TYR A 449 -7.52 24.87 11.66
N ILE A 450 -8.08 25.16 12.83
CA ILE A 450 -9.50 25.40 13.06
C ILE A 450 -9.65 26.79 13.67
N ALA A 451 -10.44 27.64 13.03
CA ALA A 451 -11.10 28.77 13.69
C ALA A 451 -12.50 28.35 14.13
N SER A 452 -12.88 28.77 15.34
CA SER A 452 -14.21 28.54 15.90
C SER A 452 -14.67 29.77 16.66
N THR A 453 -15.97 30.06 16.62
CA THR A 453 -16.62 31.07 17.45
C THR A 453 -17.16 30.50 18.77
N ASP A 454 -16.98 29.21 19.02
CA ASP A 454 -17.30 28.55 20.28
C ASP A 454 -16.08 28.61 21.23
N PRO A 455 -16.15 29.33 22.36
CA PRO A 455 -15.03 29.42 23.30
C PRO A 455 -14.74 28.11 24.04
N ASP A 456 -15.66 27.14 24.04
CA ASP A 456 -15.53 25.83 24.67
C ASP A 456 -15.26 24.68 23.66
N PHE A 457 -14.83 25.01 22.42
CA PHE A 457 -14.60 24.06 21.33
C PHE A 457 -13.65 22.90 21.70
N ASP A 458 -14.19 21.68 21.83
CA ASP A 458 -13.41 20.50 22.20
C ASP A 458 -12.64 19.90 21.00
N LEU A 459 -11.38 20.32 20.85
CA LEU A 459 -10.41 19.73 19.91
C LEU A 459 -10.31 18.20 20.00
N LYS A 460 -10.60 17.59 21.15
CA LYS A 460 -10.56 16.12 21.31
C LYS A 460 -11.82 15.46 20.73
N ALA A 461 -12.99 16.08 20.87
CA ALA A 461 -14.20 15.64 20.19
C ALA A 461 -14.08 15.81 18.67
N ALA A 462 -13.55 16.95 18.22
CA ALA A 462 -13.22 17.20 16.82
C ALA A 462 -12.29 16.12 16.23
N HIS A 463 -11.18 15.81 16.91
CA HIS A 463 -10.26 14.75 16.47
C HIS A 463 -10.94 13.37 16.43
N ALA A 464 -11.84 13.06 17.37
CA ALA A 464 -12.59 11.80 17.35
C ALA A 464 -13.48 11.69 16.11
N LEU A 465 -14.27 12.73 15.80
CA LEU A 465 -15.13 12.78 14.61
C LEU A 465 -14.32 12.66 13.30
N LEU A 466 -13.17 13.33 13.20
CA LEU A 466 -12.29 13.17 12.04
C LEU A 466 -11.72 11.75 11.91
N SER A 467 -11.53 11.04 13.03
CA SER A 467 -11.06 9.65 13.03
C SER A 467 -12.15 8.64 12.64
N GLU A 468 -13.42 9.06 12.64
CA GLU A 468 -14.57 8.29 12.14
C GLU A 468 -14.83 8.60 10.64
N GLN A 469 -14.46 9.80 10.16
CA GLN A 469 -14.74 10.25 8.79
C GLN A 469 -13.58 10.05 7.80
N LEU A 470 -12.33 10.18 8.25
CA LEU A 470 -11.14 10.13 7.39
C LEU A 470 -10.38 8.80 7.55
N PRO A 471 -9.71 8.31 6.49
CA PRO A 471 -8.67 7.28 6.63
C PRO A 471 -7.66 7.68 7.71
N ALA A 472 -7.15 6.72 8.49
CA ALA A 472 -6.26 6.99 9.62
C ALA A 472 -4.94 7.71 9.23
N ALA A 473 -4.63 7.74 7.94
CA ALA A 473 -3.53 8.50 7.32
C ALA A 473 -3.78 10.01 7.21
N LEU A 474 -5.04 10.43 7.09
CA LEU A 474 -5.44 11.81 6.78
C LEU A 474 -5.92 12.58 8.02
N VAL A 475 -6.10 11.92 9.16
CA VAL A 475 -6.48 12.55 10.43
C VAL A 475 -5.36 13.48 10.89
N PRO A 476 -5.58 14.81 10.93
CA PRO A 476 -4.52 15.78 11.21
C PRO A 476 -4.32 16.03 12.71
N ARG A 477 -3.15 16.55 13.11
CA ARG A 477 -3.01 17.17 14.43
C ARG A 477 -3.80 18.48 14.45
N LEU A 478 -4.72 18.64 15.40
CA LEU A 478 -5.55 19.85 15.45
C LEU A 478 -4.90 21.01 16.18
N ALA A 479 -5.11 22.20 15.64
CA ALA A 479 -4.62 23.48 16.11
C ALA A 479 -5.77 24.50 16.11
N LEU A 480 -6.17 25.01 17.28
CA LEU A 480 -7.15 26.09 17.36
C LEU A 480 -6.47 27.44 17.06
N MET A 481 -7.16 28.32 16.35
CA MET A 481 -6.76 29.70 16.05
C MET A 481 -7.93 30.65 16.27
N ASP A 482 -7.64 31.90 16.67
CA ASP A 482 -8.66 32.95 16.77
C ASP A 482 -9.20 33.35 15.38
N GLU A 483 -8.31 33.41 14.39
CA GLU A 483 -8.62 33.70 12.98
C GLU A 483 -7.60 32.98 12.07
N LEU A 484 -8.01 32.53 10.88
CA LEU A 484 -7.10 31.98 9.89
C LEU A 484 -6.51 33.12 9.02
N PRO A 485 -5.18 33.18 8.81
CA PRO A 485 -4.57 34.19 7.96
C PRO A 485 -5.05 34.03 6.51
N THR A 486 -5.52 35.10 5.89
CA THR A 486 -6.00 35.10 4.50
C THR A 486 -5.14 35.97 3.58
N ARG A 487 -5.08 35.59 2.31
CA ARG A 487 -4.52 36.42 1.23
C ARG A 487 -5.50 37.54 0.89
N THR A 488 -5.04 38.55 0.16
CA THR A 488 -5.90 39.64 -0.38
C THR A 488 -7.05 39.17 -1.29
N SER A 489 -7.05 37.90 -1.70
CA SER A 489 -8.15 37.22 -2.41
C SER A 489 -9.20 36.55 -1.50
N GLY A 490 -9.09 36.69 -0.17
CA GLY A 490 -9.99 36.07 0.81
C GLY A 490 -9.76 34.58 1.06
N LYS A 491 -8.88 33.91 0.31
CA LYS A 491 -8.48 32.52 0.56
C LYS A 491 -7.45 32.42 1.69
N VAL A 492 -7.50 31.36 2.49
CA VAL A 492 -6.51 31.09 3.56
C VAL A 492 -5.10 30.99 2.97
N ASP A 493 -4.12 31.63 3.62
CA ASP A 493 -2.72 31.52 3.25
C ASP A 493 -2.01 30.43 4.05
N ARG A 494 -1.94 29.21 3.49
CA ARG A 494 -1.32 28.06 4.17
C ARG A 494 0.16 28.29 4.55
N ASN A 495 0.83 29.22 3.87
CA ASN A 495 2.21 29.63 4.16
C ASN A 495 2.31 30.44 5.46
N ALA A 496 1.31 31.28 5.76
CA ALA A 496 1.26 32.10 6.96
C ALA A 496 0.77 31.35 8.23
N LEU A 497 0.19 30.15 8.07
CA LEU A 497 -0.26 29.32 9.20
C LEU A 497 0.92 28.96 10.13
N PRO A 498 0.88 29.31 11.43
CA PRO A 498 2.03 29.21 12.32
C PRO A 498 2.31 27.77 12.79
N TRP A 499 3.58 27.38 12.88
CA TRP A 499 4.00 26.15 13.55
C TRP A 499 5.42 26.27 14.13
N PRO A 500 5.66 25.87 15.39
CA PRO A 500 4.66 25.50 16.40
C PRO A 500 3.72 26.67 16.74
N LEU A 501 2.59 26.39 17.40
CA LEU A 501 1.67 27.45 17.83
C LEU A 501 2.33 28.38 18.87
N PRO A 502 2.09 29.71 18.83
CA PRO A 502 2.53 30.62 19.88
C PRO A 502 2.07 30.15 21.26
N GLY A 503 3.00 30.02 22.21
CA GLY A 503 2.71 29.53 23.57
C GLY A 503 2.69 28.00 23.73
N ALA A 504 2.74 27.22 22.64
CA ALA A 504 2.97 25.78 22.73
C ALA A 504 4.46 25.51 23.00
N GLY A 505 4.81 25.25 24.27
CA GLY A 505 6.16 24.81 24.65
C GLY A 505 6.53 23.47 24.02
N GLU A 506 7.81 23.26 23.75
CA GLU A 506 8.32 22.18 22.88
C GLU A 506 8.10 20.74 23.43
N ASP A 507 7.74 20.60 24.71
CA ASP A 507 7.40 19.33 25.37
C ASP A 507 5.97 18.80 25.00
N ALA A 508 5.70 18.66 23.70
CA ALA A 508 4.57 17.90 23.17
C ALA A 508 4.91 16.42 22.89
N GLY A 509 6.14 15.99 23.21
CA GLY A 509 6.53 14.58 23.31
C GLY A 509 6.07 13.98 24.65
N GLY A 510 5.28 12.91 24.62
CA GLY A 510 4.48 12.48 25.77
C GLY A 510 5.27 12.03 27.01
N ARG A 511 5.29 12.87 28.07
CA ARG A 511 5.54 12.43 29.45
C ARG A 511 4.52 13.03 30.43
N VAL A 512 3.38 12.35 30.60
CA VAL A 512 2.42 12.64 31.68
C VAL A 512 3.00 12.15 33.01
N GLY A 513 3.84 12.96 33.62
CA GLY A 513 4.26 12.77 35.01
C GLY A 513 3.04 12.84 35.95
N PRO A 514 2.92 11.98 36.98
CA PRO A 514 1.75 11.92 37.82
C PRO A 514 1.58 13.22 38.63
N ARG A 515 0.60 14.06 38.23
CA ARG A 515 0.23 15.26 38.98
C ARG A 515 -0.22 14.85 40.38
N ARG A 516 0.50 15.34 41.40
CA ARG A 516 0.27 14.97 42.81
C ARG A 516 -1.15 15.34 43.24
N HIS A 517 -1.96 14.34 43.60
CA HIS A 517 -3.23 14.59 44.29
C HIS A 517 -2.97 15.35 45.60
N ARG A 518 -3.68 16.46 45.81
CA ARG A 518 -3.82 17.06 47.15
C ARG A 518 -4.51 16.04 48.06
N ARG A 519 -3.81 15.52 49.07
CA ARG A 519 -4.44 14.91 50.25
C ARG A 519 -4.29 15.87 51.42
N LEU A 520 -5.42 16.17 52.06
CA LEU A 520 -5.47 16.90 53.32
C LEU A 520 -5.04 15.98 54.48
N GLY A 521 -4.40 16.58 55.48
CA GLY A 521 -4.50 16.15 56.88
C GLY A 521 -3.92 14.79 57.28
N CYS A 522 -2.68 14.81 57.76
CA CYS A 522 -2.38 14.22 59.07
C CYS A 522 -1.28 15.02 59.79
N ARG A 523 -1.31 15.00 61.14
CA ARG A 523 -0.38 15.74 62.00
C ARG A 523 0.72 14.81 62.52
N SER A 524 1.94 15.33 62.65
CA SER A 524 2.79 15.16 63.85
C SER A 524 4.14 15.86 63.64
N VAL A 525 4.65 16.52 64.70
CA VAL A 525 6.07 16.84 65.04
C VAL A 525 7.08 17.04 63.88
N GLY A 526 7.78 18.17 63.69
CA GLY A 526 8.06 19.29 64.59
C GLY A 526 9.56 19.35 64.96
N ILE A 527 10.29 20.35 64.45
CA ILE A 527 11.46 21.06 65.03
C ILE A 527 11.87 22.17 64.02
N ASP A 528 12.53 23.22 64.52
CA ASP A 528 12.67 24.55 63.89
C ASP A 528 13.63 24.68 62.68
N PRO A 529 13.52 25.80 61.91
CA PRO A 529 14.33 26.06 60.72
C PRO A 529 15.66 26.79 61.01
N GLY A 530 16.66 26.54 60.16
CA GLY A 530 17.85 27.39 59.99
C GLY A 530 17.93 27.91 58.56
N SER A 531 18.16 29.21 58.39
CA SER A 531 18.15 29.91 57.09
C SER A 531 19.58 30.35 56.67
N PRO A 532 19.81 31.23 55.66
CA PRO A 532 20.57 30.82 54.47
C PRO A 532 21.93 31.54 54.31
N ASP A 533 22.77 31.09 53.36
CA ASP A 533 23.70 32.00 52.69
C ASP A 533 24.16 31.57 51.27
N HIS A 534 25.02 32.38 50.67
CA HIS A 534 25.22 32.57 49.24
C HIS A 534 26.43 31.86 48.58
N ARG A 535 26.26 31.62 47.27
CA ARG A 535 27.22 31.84 46.16
C ARG A 535 28.74 31.71 46.43
N THR A 536 29.38 30.73 45.78
CA THR A 536 30.57 30.93 44.91
C THR A 536 30.75 29.67 44.04
N ARG A 537 30.81 29.68 42.70
CA ARG A 537 31.74 30.31 41.73
C ARG A 537 33.22 29.85 41.81
N ARG A 538 33.53 28.73 41.13
CA ARG A 538 34.70 28.43 40.24
C ARG A 538 34.69 26.91 39.98
N ARG A 539 34.81 26.32 38.77
CA ARG A 539 35.56 26.60 37.51
C ARG A 539 37.07 26.38 37.66
N LEU A 540 37.56 25.27 37.06
CA LEU A 540 38.94 24.80 36.76
C LEU A 540 38.87 23.24 36.81
N LEU A 541 39.63 22.43 36.06
CA LEU A 541 40.16 22.52 34.68
C LEU A 541 40.39 21.07 34.14
N ARG A 542 40.78 20.89 32.87
CA ARG A 542 41.06 19.58 32.25
C ARG A 542 42.53 19.12 32.43
N SER A 543 42.73 17.91 32.95
CA SER A 543 43.80 16.94 32.57
C SER A 543 43.64 15.63 33.37
N GLY A 544 44.02 14.43 32.91
CA GLY A 544 44.38 14.00 31.54
C GLY A 544 45.00 12.59 31.51
N ARG A 545 44.62 11.75 30.52
CA ARG A 545 45.08 10.34 30.24
C ARG A 545 44.60 9.31 31.30
N ARG A 546 44.12 8.08 30.97
CA ARG A 546 44.65 6.94 30.15
C ARG A 546 45.89 6.29 30.80
N ILE A 547 46.01 4.97 31.05
CA ILE A 547 45.20 3.78 30.66
C ILE A 547 44.86 2.86 31.91
N PRO A 548 44.91 1.49 31.97
CA PRO A 548 43.82 0.72 32.60
C PRO A 548 44.19 -0.05 33.88
N LEU A 549 43.21 -0.77 34.44
CA LEU A 549 43.47 -1.99 35.22
C LEU A 549 42.40 -3.05 34.95
N CYS A 550 42.80 -4.32 35.00
CA CYS A 550 41.95 -5.49 34.79
C CYS A 550 41.98 -6.37 36.06
N CYS A 551 40.82 -6.87 36.48
CA CYS A 551 40.70 -7.93 37.48
C CYS A 551 39.47 -8.77 37.15
N SER A 552 39.69 -10.06 36.89
CA SER A 552 38.65 -11.06 36.73
C SER A 552 38.55 -11.93 37.98
N VAL A 553 37.33 -12.16 38.45
CA VAL A 553 36.94 -13.33 39.24
C VAL A 553 35.56 -13.73 38.72
N GLY A 554 35.36 -15.01 38.40
CA GLY A 554 34.06 -15.55 38.04
C GLY A 554 33.52 -16.44 39.14
N ASP A 555 32.21 -16.72 39.12
CA ASP A 555 31.76 -18.12 39.21
C ASP A 555 30.30 -18.31 38.78
N ARG A 556 30.04 -19.54 38.33
CA ARG A 556 28.75 -20.19 38.00
C ARG A 556 28.97 -21.70 38.26
N PRO A 557 27.95 -22.57 38.45
CA PRO A 557 26.53 -22.35 38.11
C PRO A 557 25.50 -22.84 39.15
N ALA A 558 24.22 -22.58 38.87
CA ALA A 558 23.11 -23.45 39.26
C ALA A 558 22.22 -23.69 38.03
N ARG A 559 21.75 -24.93 37.81
CA ARG A 559 20.82 -25.28 36.73
C ARG A 559 19.37 -25.24 37.22
N ALA A 560 18.48 -24.67 36.41
CA ALA A 560 17.06 -24.97 36.42
C ALA A 560 16.55 -25.08 34.98
N VAL A 561 15.65 -26.04 34.71
CA VAL A 561 15.09 -26.30 33.38
C VAL A 561 13.63 -25.82 33.36
N PRO A 562 13.20 -25.01 32.37
CA PRO A 562 11.80 -24.86 32.04
C PRO A 562 11.39 -25.94 31.03
N ARG A 563 10.38 -26.75 31.38
CA ARG A 563 9.55 -27.44 30.38
C ARG A 563 8.56 -26.43 29.79
N SER A 564 8.14 -26.68 28.55
CA SER A 564 7.03 -25.97 27.93
C SER A 564 5.71 -26.28 28.64
N ASP A 565 4.93 -25.25 28.97
CA ASP A 565 3.47 -25.33 28.86
C ASP A 565 2.85 -23.94 28.58
N ARG A 566 1.60 -23.91 28.13
CA ARG A 566 0.92 -22.74 27.55
C ARG A 566 0.13 -21.92 28.59
N ARG A 567 -0.20 -20.67 28.18
CA ARG A 567 -1.24 -19.76 28.72
C ARG A 567 -0.96 -19.05 30.06
N THR A 568 -0.41 -17.85 29.96
CA THR A 568 -0.94 -16.68 30.71
C THR A 568 -0.83 -15.42 29.86
N THR A 569 -1.88 -14.59 29.85
CA THR A 569 -1.94 -13.35 29.05
C THR A 569 -1.38 -12.16 29.82
N LEU A 570 -0.42 -11.45 29.22
CA LEU A 570 0.02 -10.14 29.71
C LEU A 570 -1.01 -9.08 29.30
N ARG A 571 -1.49 -8.30 30.28
CA ARG A 571 -2.39 -7.17 30.05
C ARG A 571 -1.62 -5.85 30.05
N PRO A 572 -1.80 -5.00 29.02
CA PRO A 572 -1.48 -3.57 29.11
C PRO A 572 -2.39 -2.83 30.12
N SER A 573 -2.04 -1.57 30.37
CA SER A 573 -2.57 -0.67 31.40
C SER A 573 -4.10 -0.48 31.44
N THR A 574 -4.64 -0.33 32.66
CA THR A 574 -6.06 -0.05 32.94
C THR A 574 -6.47 1.40 32.66
N VAL A 575 -6.80 1.71 31.41
CA VAL A 575 -7.74 2.80 31.04
C VAL A 575 -8.64 2.30 29.91
N GLY A 576 -9.65 1.48 30.23
CA GLY A 576 -10.48 0.85 29.19
C GLY A 576 -11.66 -0.03 29.61
N ILE A 577 -12.00 -0.13 30.91
CA ILE A 577 -13.14 -0.95 31.37
C ILE A 577 -14.04 -0.14 32.31
N ALA A 578 -14.89 0.71 31.72
CA ALA A 578 -15.90 1.49 32.46
C ALA A 578 -17.20 1.72 31.68
N ARG A 579 -17.48 0.95 30.60
CA ARG A 579 -18.68 1.18 29.76
C ARG A 579 -19.23 -0.05 29.01
N ARG A 580 -19.26 -1.25 29.62
CA ARG A 580 -20.02 -2.41 29.06
C ARG A 580 -20.44 -3.53 30.05
N ILE A 581 -20.69 -3.24 31.33
CA ILE A 581 -21.36 -4.17 32.26
C ILE A 581 -22.53 -3.46 32.97
N SER A 582 -23.71 -3.45 32.33
CA SER A 582 -25.00 -3.10 32.94
C SER A 582 -26.16 -3.42 31.98
N ARG A 583 -26.53 -4.71 31.85
CA ARG A 583 -27.84 -5.26 31.42
C ARG A 583 -27.70 -6.75 31.04
N ARG A 584 -27.85 -7.66 32.01
CA ARG A 584 -28.35 -9.06 31.88
C ARG A 584 -28.05 -9.91 33.14
N ILE A 585 -28.78 -9.64 34.22
CA ILE A 585 -29.30 -10.69 35.12
C ILE A 585 -30.77 -10.31 35.36
N GLY A 586 -31.68 -11.27 35.30
CA GLY A 586 -33.12 -11.04 35.47
C GLY A 586 -33.71 -11.95 36.55
N THR A 587 -34.90 -11.61 37.03
CA THR A 587 -35.68 -12.41 37.98
C THR A 587 -37.15 -12.47 37.56
N HIS A 588 -37.83 -13.56 37.91
CA HIS A 588 -39.15 -13.96 37.39
C HIS A 588 -40.36 -13.37 38.14
N ARG A 589 -41.55 -13.64 37.57
CA ARG A 589 -42.93 -13.56 38.11
C ARG A 589 -43.64 -12.20 37.92
N ASN A 590 -44.96 -12.12 37.65
CA ASN A 590 -45.93 -13.14 37.21
C ASN A 590 -47.19 -12.47 36.62
N CYS A 591 -47.89 -13.15 35.69
CA CYS A 591 -49.26 -12.86 35.22
C CYS A 591 -49.49 -11.48 34.54
N GLY A 592 -50.46 -11.32 33.62
CA GLY A 592 -51.42 -12.27 33.04
C GLY A 592 -52.35 -11.56 32.04
N ALA A 593 -53.48 -12.20 31.71
CA ALA A 593 -54.50 -11.76 30.73
C ALA A 593 -54.07 -11.83 29.25
N ALA A 594 -55.06 -11.87 28.36
CA ALA A 594 -54.89 -12.12 26.93
C ALA A 594 -55.92 -11.35 26.09
N HIS A 595 -55.64 -11.17 24.79
CA HIS A 595 -56.68 -11.41 23.79
C HIS A 595 -56.10 -11.74 22.41
N ARG A 596 -56.82 -12.58 21.67
CA ARG A 596 -56.72 -12.72 20.21
C ARG A 596 -57.64 -11.68 19.57
N ARG A 597 -57.30 -11.23 18.35
CA ARG A 597 -58.26 -11.18 17.22
C ARG A 597 -57.51 -11.00 15.90
N SER A 598 -58.01 -11.69 14.89
CA SER A 598 -57.70 -11.50 13.47
C SER A 598 -58.76 -10.63 12.80
N ASN A 599 -58.48 -10.24 11.55
CA ASN A 599 -59.36 -9.79 10.44
C ASN A 599 -58.79 -8.49 9.83
N THR A 600 -58.29 -8.43 8.59
CA THR A 600 -58.83 -8.72 7.24
C THR A 600 -59.70 -7.60 6.64
N LEU A 601 -59.15 -7.05 5.54
CA LEU A 601 -59.81 -6.67 4.27
C LEU A 601 -60.46 -5.27 4.07
N GLU A 602 -60.37 -4.89 2.79
CA GLU A 602 -61.16 -3.89 2.02
C GLU A 602 -61.03 -2.38 2.34
N ASN A 603 -61.40 -1.44 1.45
CA ASN A 603 -61.15 -1.27 -0.01
C ASN A 603 -61.86 0.02 -0.48
N SER A 604 -61.19 0.91 -1.23
CA SER A 604 -61.76 1.80 -2.27
C SER A 604 -60.64 2.73 -2.80
N ALA A 605 -60.37 2.96 -4.09
CA ALA A 605 -61.04 2.73 -5.40
C ALA A 605 -61.90 3.90 -5.94
N GLY A 606 -61.57 4.35 -7.16
CA GLY A 606 -62.17 5.45 -7.94
C GLY A 606 -61.07 6.20 -8.73
N ALA A 607 -60.76 5.88 -10.00
CA ALA A 607 -61.53 6.01 -11.26
C ALA A 607 -61.50 7.46 -11.83
N ASP A 608 -61.46 7.74 -13.14
CA ASP A 608 -61.68 6.91 -14.35
C ASP A 608 -60.86 7.50 -15.55
N ARG A 609 -60.29 6.71 -16.50
CA ARG A 609 -60.68 6.50 -17.95
C ARG A 609 -60.82 7.76 -18.85
N ARG A 610 -60.65 7.80 -20.20
CA ARG A 610 -60.64 6.91 -21.42
C ARG A 610 -59.62 7.52 -22.47
N HIS A 611 -59.32 7.11 -23.72
CA HIS A 611 -59.62 5.99 -24.67
C HIS A 611 -58.47 5.87 -25.74
N ARG A 612 -58.24 4.76 -26.47
CA ARG A 612 -58.70 4.36 -27.86
C ARG A 612 -58.65 5.44 -28.98
N SER A 613 -58.22 5.18 -30.24
CA SER A 613 -57.59 3.99 -30.88
C SER A 613 -57.15 4.21 -32.37
N THR A 614 -56.42 3.22 -32.95
CA THR A 614 -56.47 2.70 -34.37
C THR A 614 -55.87 3.43 -35.60
N HIS A 615 -55.15 2.64 -36.44
CA HIS A 615 -55.00 2.69 -37.94
C HIS A 615 -54.20 3.86 -38.61
N ASP A 616 -53.49 3.73 -39.74
CA ASP A 616 -52.99 2.55 -40.53
C ASP A 616 -51.75 2.87 -41.42
N ALA A 617 -51.32 1.89 -42.25
CA ALA A 617 -50.09 1.76 -43.04
C ALA A 617 -49.85 2.64 -44.30
N HIS A 618 -48.59 2.67 -44.77
CA HIS A 618 -48.09 2.62 -46.18
C HIS A 618 -46.53 2.49 -46.13
N ARG A 619 -45.80 1.48 -46.70
CA ARG A 619 -45.44 1.16 -48.11
C ARG A 619 -44.93 2.36 -48.93
N THR A 620 -43.80 2.34 -49.65
CA THR A 620 -43.03 1.31 -50.42
C THR A 620 -41.50 1.37 -50.17
N ALA A 621 -40.65 0.32 -50.29
CA ALA A 621 -40.19 -0.50 -51.45
C ALA A 621 -39.30 0.28 -52.46
N VAL A 622 -38.23 -0.23 -53.13
CA VAL A 622 -37.77 -1.60 -53.53
C VAL A 622 -36.21 -1.68 -53.54
N GLY A 623 -35.58 -2.87 -53.45
CA GLY A 623 -34.16 -3.05 -53.82
C GLY A 623 -33.52 -4.43 -53.49
N ASP A 624 -33.64 -5.42 -54.39
CA ASP A 624 -32.93 -6.72 -54.35
C ASP A 624 -31.43 -6.59 -54.81
N VAL A 625 -30.50 -7.56 -54.69
CA VAL A 625 -30.45 -8.94 -55.23
C VAL A 625 -29.43 -9.84 -54.47
N ALA A 626 -29.60 -11.17 -54.61
CA ALA A 626 -28.78 -12.32 -54.16
C ALA A 626 -27.24 -12.25 -54.33
N GLY A 627 -26.41 -13.17 -53.80
CA GLY A 627 -26.64 -14.47 -53.11
C GLY A 627 -25.41 -14.87 -52.25
N ASP A 628 -25.14 -16.12 -51.86
CA ASP A 628 -25.76 -17.42 -52.17
C ASP A 628 -25.64 -18.39 -50.95
N ARG A 629 -26.02 -19.67 -51.10
CA ARG A 629 -26.07 -20.69 -50.03
C ARG A 629 -24.85 -21.61 -50.00
N GLU A 630 -24.47 -22.03 -48.79
CA GLU A 630 -23.97 -23.40 -48.58
C GLU A 630 -24.48 -23.99 -47.26
N GLN A 631 -24.43 -25.33 -47.08
CA GLN A 631 -25.13 -25.99 -45.98
C GLN A 631 -24.48 -27.32 -45.53
N ARG A 632 -24.43 -27.51 -44.20
CA ARG A 632 -24.26 -28.80 -43.46
C ARG A 632 -22.83 -29.40 -43.45
N PRO A 633 -22.53 -30.35 -42.53
CA PRO A 633 -23.38 -30.98 -41.52
C PRO A 633 -22.94 -30.81 -40.05
N ARG A 634 -23.89 -30.98 -39.13
CA ARG A 634 -23.63 -31.18 -37.69
C ARG A 634 -23.10 -32.60 -37.44
N LEU A 635 -22.07 -32.75 -36.60
CA LEU A 635 -21.64 -34.05 -36.09
C LEU A 635 -22.21 -34.30 -34.69
N VAL A 636 -22.96 -35.38 -34.50
CA VAL A 636 -23.47 -35.81 -33.19
C VAL A 636 -22.63 -36.97 -32.66
N ARG A 637 -22.01 -36.82 -31.48
CA ARG A 637 -21.43 -37.95 -30.73
C ARG A 637 -22.16 -38.14 -29.40
N ARG A 638 -22.97 -39.20 -29.32
CA ARG A 638 -23.35 -39.81 -28.04
C ARG A 638 -22.12 -40.55 -27.47
N ARG A 639 -21.87 -40.44 -26.17
CA ARG A 639 -21.21 -41.48 -25.37
C ARG A 639 -21.88 -41.63 -24.01
N GLN A 640 -21.67 -42.78 -23.38
CA GLN A 640 -22.56 -43.32 -22.35
C GLN A 640 -22.53 -42.57 -21.02
N LEU A 641 -23.68 -42.61 -20.33
CA LEU A 641 -23.79 -42.38 -18.89
C LEU A 641 -22.98 -43.43 -18.13
N GLY A 642 -22.17 -42.99 -17.17
CA GLY A 642 -21.52 -43.84 -16.17
C GLY A 642 -22.01 -43.47 -14.78
N THR A 643 -22.93 -44.25 -14.21
CA THR A 643 -23.47 -44.02 -12.86
C THR A 643 -22.48 -44.52 -11.80
N HIS A 644 -21.88 -43.61 -11.04
CA HIS A 644 -21.25 -43.92 -9.75
C HIS A 644 -21.79 -42.95 -8.67
N GLY A 645 -21.85 -43.43 -7.43
CA GLY A 645 -22.72 -42.86 -6.40
C GLY A 645 -22.26 -41.52 -5.82
N LEU A 646 -23.23 -40.64 -5.56
CA LEU A 646 -23.03 -39.43 -4.78
C LEU A 646 -22.84 -39.80 -3.30
N VAL A 647 -21.65 -39.54 -2.74
CA VAL A 647 -21.41 -39.61 -1.29
C VAL A 647 -21.36 -38.18 -0.75
N VAL A 648 -22.43 -37.77 -0.08
CA VAL A 648 -22.46 -36.48 0.64
C VAL A 648 -21.69 -36.66 1.95
N VAL A 649 -20.66 -35.83 2.16
CA VAL A 649 -19.92 -35.75 3.43
C VAL A 649 -20.06 -34.33 3.97
N ASP A 650 -20.56 -34.22 5.20
CA ASP A 650 -20.86 -32.97 5.90
C ASP A 650 -19.62 -32.51 6.70
N PRO A 651 -19.01 -31.33 6.42
CA PRO A 651 -17.69 -30.96 6.94
C PRO A 651 -17.73 -30.30 8.34
N VAL A 652 -18.34 -30.96 9.34
CA VAL A 652 -18.25 -30.54 10.76
C VAL A 652 -17.88 -31.73 11.66
N GLY A 653 -16.58 -32.05 11.72
CA GLY A 653 -16.08 -33.24 12.43
C GLY A 653 -14.67 -33.08 13.03
N VAL A 654 -14.55 -32.38 14.16
CA VAL A 654 -13.27 -32.24 14.88
C VAL A 654 -12.85 -33.58 15.50
N HIS A 655 -11.77 -34.19 15.01
CA HIS A 655 -11.14 -35.36 15.63
C HIS A 655 -9.70 -35.12 16.06
N ARG A 656 -9.44 -35.30 17.36
CA ARG A 656 -8.09 -35.45 17.91
C ARG A 656 -7.50 -36.77 17.45
N VAL A 657 -6.31 -36.75 16.85
CA VAL A 657 -5.50 -37.96 16.70
C VAL A 657 -4.78 -38.24 18.02
N HIS A 658 -4.96 -39.45 18.56
CA HIS A 658 -4.10 -39.96 19.63
C HIS A 658 -2.86 -40.61 19.02
N HIS A 659 -1.66 -40.19 19.44
CA HIS A 659 -0.44 -40.94 19.15
C HIS A 659 -0.45 -42.29 19.90
N ALA A 660 0.06 -43.32 19.24
CA ALA A 660 0.34 -44.62 19.83
C ALA A 660 1.80 -45.00 19.57
N ASP A 661 2.59 -45.18 20.63
CA ASP A 661 3.99 -45.59 20.55
C ASP A 661 4.14 -47.05 20.09
N ARG A 662 5.09 -47.33 19.18
CA ARG A 662 5.91 -48.56 19.19
C ARG A 662 7.34 -48.30 18.65
N PRO A 663 8.35 -49.11 19.04
CA PRO A 663 9.74 -48.63 19.06
C PRO A 663 10.78 -49.44 18.24
N TYR A 664 11.94 -48.81 18.01
CA TYR A 664 13.30 -49.39 17.91
C TYR A 664 13.66 -50.43 16.82
N ASP A 665 14.70 -50.11 16.04
CA ASP A 665 15.98 -50.85 16.11
C ASP A 665 17.18 -49.90 15.84
N HIS A 666 18.37 -50.28 16.28
CA HIS A 666 19.63 -49.55 16.15
C HIS A 666 20.71 -50.45 15.52
N ARG A 667 21.25 -50.09 14.34
CA ARG A 667 22.53 -50.65 13.88
C ARG A 667 23.50 -49.56 13.39
N ARG A 668 24.61 -49.44 14.13
CA ARG A 668 25.80 -48.65 13.75
C ARG A 668 26.61 -49.39 12.67
N ARG A 669 27.32 -48.62 11.83
CA ARG A 669 28.74 -48.90 11.51
C ARG A 669 29.48 -47.60 11.18
N ARG A 670 30.81 -47.62 11.34
CA ARG A 670 31.74 -46.50 11.09
C ARG A 670 32.53 -46.76 9.81
N GLY A 671 33.02 -45.71 9.15
CA GLY A 671 34.11 -45.83 8.19
C GLY A 671 34.26 -44.63 7.25
N ALA A 672 35.16 -43.70 7.57
CA ALA A 672 35.85 -42.92 6.55
C ALA A 672 37.05 -43.74 6.04
N PRO A 673 37.58 -43.48 4.83
CA PRO A 673 38.63 -42.47 4.73
C PRO A 673 38.61 -41.62 3.44
N ALA A 674 39.46 -40.59 3.46
CA ALA A 674 40.01 -39.86 2.31
C ALA A 674 41.54 -39.73 2.56
N PRO A 675 42.39 -39.13 1.68
CA PRO A 675 42.11 -38.53 0.37
C PRO A 675 43.12 -38.98 -0.73
N THR A 676 43.00 -38.41 -1.95
CA THR A 676 44.12 -38.29 -2.90
C THR A 676 44.00 -37.01 -3.75
N GLN A 677 45.14 -36.34 -4.01
CA GLN A 677 45.24 -35.17 -4.89
C GLN A 677 45.97 -35.53 -6.21
N VAL A 678 45.45 -35.10 -7.36
CA VAL A 678 46.14 -34.60 -8.59
C VAL A 678 45.03 -33.92 -9.44
N GLY A 679 45.18 -32.79 -10.15
CA GLY A 679 46.29 -31.83 -10.24
C GLY A 679 46.16 -30.89 -11.47
N THR A 680 46.73 -29.68 -11.36
CA THR A 680 47.13 -28.75 -12.46
C THR A 680 46.14 -28.26 -13.55
N ARG A 681 45.89 -26.93 -13.52
CA ARG A 681 45.94 -25.94 -14.63
C ARG A 681 45.33 -26.25 -16.01
N ASN A 682 44.44 -25.36 -16.48
CA ASN A 682 44.84 -24.30 -17.45
C ASN A 682 43.75 -23.23 -17.67
N VAL A 683 44.16 -22.08 -18.24
CA VAL A 683 43.31 -20.95 -18.68
C VAL A 683 43.78 -20.51 -20.08
N PRO A 684 42.85 -20.31 -21.03
CA PRO A 684 42.72 -19.03 -21.75
C PRO A 684 41.28 -18.49 -21.60
N ALA A 685 40.99 -17.21 -21.33
CA ALA A 685 41.36 -15.98 -22.03
C ALA A 685 40.51 -15.69 -23.28
N ARG A 686 39.58 -14.73 -23.12
CA ARG A 686 38.90 -13.85 -24.09
C ARG A 686 38.69 -14.35 -25.54
N TRP A 687 37.42 -14.37 -25.95
CA TRP A 687 36.92 -13.28 -26.81
C TRP A 687 35.78 -12.57 -26.07
#